data_AF-A0A534UWL9-F1
#
_entry.id   AF-A0A534UWL9-F1
#
_cell.length_a   1.000
_cell.length_b   1.000
_cell.length_c   1.000
_cell.angle_alpha   90.00
_cell.angle_beta   90.00
_cell.angle_gamma   90.00
#
_symmetry.space_group_name_H-M   'P 1'
#
loop_
_entity.id
_entity.type
_entity.pdbx_description
1 polymer ?
#
loop_
_entity_poly.entity_id
_entity_poly.type
_entity_poly.pdbx_seq_one_letter_code
_entity_poly.pdbx_strand_id
1 'polypeptide(L)'
;MNYVVGVDIGGTFTDCVVVDEEGRVTIGKSLSTPVDFSQGALNATGDAAQNLGLGGADELLSGTRLFFHACTIGDNTLITRAGAKTGLIMTKGFGDSLHMMRGKIAEGLTENEIAHRSALDKPEPFVPRKLVEEVPERIDYKGKELIRLNVEAAEQAIDRLVSKGVESIAVCFLWSIVNDAHEKLLAEILTRKYPKLFFTLSSEVAPYLGEYERAATTVFNAYIGPKISNYLQNLQSTLKSKGLKREPLIMQAYGGVLGIEATCKNAVGVIESGPAAGIVGTRFLGEHIGEKNILATDMGGTTFKVSIVRDGVIERDYKPVILRYSILSTKIWVESIGAGGGSIAWIDPETGLLKVGPRGAGASPGPVCYDLGGTEPTVSDADLVLGYLNENYFLGGRMKLTKTKTLDAIRKKIAEPLKMSEVEAASGIYRIANSHMSDLIRKATVEKGHDPRNFVLFAFGGAAPVHAGRYAAELGIRQVVIPLTASVHGATGLISSDVVYEYGKSDHVVVPVAPARVNENFEGLWQRALEDLNAAGFTETDIHVSRSVDMRYRYQVHELNVAFAPGAAAITKTDLEGLYARFDEMYEKAFGQGSGYREAGKEILTFRLTASGLLNKPDIKAEPLHKSDGARALKGEREVYFEEERKFVSTRVYDFTRMDPGAEFAGPVIVETPVTTVVVNPRDRAVMDQYRNIRIHLGG
;
A
#
# COMPACT_ATOMS: atom_id res chain seq x y z
N MET A 1 -30.98 -0.73 -8.84
CA MET A 1 -29.87 -1.56 -8.37
C MET A 1 -28.59 -0.95 -8.89
N ASN A 2 -27.96 -0.15 -8.05
CA ASN A 2 -26.75 0.64 -8.28
C ASN A 2 -25.70 0.12 -7.30
N TYR A 3 -24.87 -0.81 -7.75
CA TYR A 3 -23.80 -1.38 -6.94
C TYR A 3 -22.53 -0.54 -7.04
N VAL A 4 -21.77 -0.49 -5.95
CA VAL A 4 -20.37 -0.05 -5.93
C VAL A 4 -19.51 -1.28 -5.68
N VAL A 5 -18.60 -1.57 -6.61
CA VAL A 5 -17.78 -2.79 -6.58
C VAL A 5 -16.31 -2.40 -6.50
N GLY A 6 -15.58 -2.95 -5.52
CA GLY A 6 -14.12 -2.83 -5.42
C GLY A 6 -13.47 -4.20 -5.53
N VAL A 7 -12.47 -4.33 -6.40
CA VAL A 7 -11.73 -5.59 -6.60
C VAL A 7 -10.22 -5.36 -6.46
N ASP A 8 -9.60 -6.01 -5.49
CA ASP A 8 -8.16 -5.98 -5.26
C ASP A 8 -7.52 -7.34 -5.61
N ILE A 9 -6.54 -7.33 -6.50
CA ILE A 9 -5.79 -8.53 -6.89
C ILE A 9 -4.48 -8.60 -6.11
N GLY A 10 -4.50 -9.42 -5.06
CA GLY A 10 -3.32 -9.81 -4.31
C GLY A 10 -2.54 -10.98 -4.96
N GLY A 11 -1.46 -11.39 -4.29
CA GLY A 11 -0.62 -12.50 -4.75
C GLY A 11 -1.30 -13.87 -4.67
N THR A 12 -2.05 -14.14 -3.59
CA THR A 12 -2.71 -15.43 -3.36
C THR A 12 -4.19 -15.42 -3.72
N PHE A 13 -4.89 -14.37 -3.32
CA PHE A 13 -6.34 -14.22 -3.48
C PHE A 13 -6.68 -12.93 -4.22
N THR A 14 -7.79 -12.97 -4.93
CA THR A 14 -8.47 -11.80 -5.47
C THR A 14 -9.71 -11.54 -4.63
N ASP A 15 -9.78 -10.31 -4.12
CA ASP A 15 -10.69 -9.87 -3.09
C ASP A 15 -11.72 -8.91 -3.69
N CYS A 16 -12.99 -9.09 -3.34
CA CYS A 16 -14.09 -8.26 -3.84
C CYS A 16 -14.95 -7.77 -2.68
N VAL A 17 -15.33 -6.50 -2.73
CA VAL A 17 -16.35 -5.91 -1.86
C VAL A 17 -17.41 -5.24 -2.74
N VAL A 18 -18.67 -5.48 -2.40
CA VAL A 18 -19.83 -4.86 -3.04
C VAL A 18 -20.63 -4.10 -1.99
N VAL A 19 -21.00 -2.87 -2.30
CA VAL A 19 -21.98 -2.09 -1.53
C VAL A 19 -23.21 -1.83 -2.40
N ASP A 20 -24.38 -2.15 -1.88
CA ASP A 20 -25.66 -1.89 -2.54
C ASP A 20 -26.24 -0.50 -2.20
N GLU A 21 -27.41 -0.20 -2.76
CA GLU A 21 -28.09 1.09 -2.54
C GLU A 21 -28.51 1.30 -1.08
N GLU A 22 -28.71 0.22 -0.32
CA GLU A 22 -29.06 0.27 1.09
C GLU A 22 -27.83 0.35 2.00
N GLY A 23 -26.61 0.38 1.46
CA GLY A 23 -25.37 0.44 2.22
C GLY A 23 -24.93 -0.90 2.80
N ARG A 24 -25.49 -2.03 2.34
CA ARG A 24 -25.09 -3.38 2.79
C ARG A 24 -23.81 -3.81 2.10
N VAL A 25 -22.88 -4.35 2.88
CA VAL A 25 -21.57 -4.83 2.42
C VAL A 25 -21.64 -6.32 2.16
N THR A 26 -21.26 -6.74 0.95
CA THR A 26 -21.08 -8.15 0.58
C THR A 26 -19.65 -8.39 0.14
N ILE A 27 -19.08 -9.51 0.57
CA ILE A 27 -17.70 -9.91 0.27
C ILE A 27 -17.71 -11.01 -0.79
N GLY A 28 -16.77 -10.95 -1.72
CA GLY A 28 -16.40 -12.07 -2.60
C GLY A 28 -14.91 -12.35 -2.50
N LYS A 29 -14.51 -13.61 -2.66
CA LYS A 29 -13.10 -14.00 -2.63
C LYS A 29 -12.85 -15.19 -3.54
N SER A 30 -11.84 -15.09 -4.38
CA SER A 30 -11.41 -16.18 -5.25
C SER A 30 -9.89 -16.31 -5.27
N LEU A 31 -9.37 -17.40 -5.84
CA LEU A 31 -7.93 -17.54 -6.07
C LEU A 31 -7.48 -16.58 -7.16
N SER A 32 -6.32 -15.95 -6.96
CA SER A 32 -5.69 -15.17 -8.03
C SER A 32 -5.31 -16.07 -9.20
N THR A 33 -5.40 -15.53 -10.42
CA THR A 33 -5.09 -16.22 -11.68
C THR A 33 -3.91 -15.52 -12.37
N PRO A 34 -2.64 -15.78 -11.98
CA PRO A 34 -1.49 -15.02 -12.49
C PRO A 34 -1.30 -15.05 -14.01
N VAL A 35 -1.86 -16.05 -14.70
CA VAL A 35 -1.86 -16.15 -16.16
C VAL A 35 -2.81 -15.13 -16.80
N ASP A 36 -3.95 -14.85 -16.15
CA ASP A 36 -4.94 -13.87 -16.58
C ASP A 36 -5.61 -13.25 -15.36
N PHE A 37 -5.09 -12.11 -14.91
CA PHE A 37 -5.61 -11.39 -13.75
C PHE A 37 -7.04 -10.84 -13.97
N SER A 38 -7.45 -10.59 -15.22
CA SER A 38 -8.81 -10.13 -15.52
C SER A 38 -9.84 -11.22 -15.20
N GLN A 39 -9.50 -12.49 -15.42
CA GLN A 39 -10.35 -13.61 -15.02
C GLN A 39 -10.47 -13.74 -13.49
N GLY A 40 -9.40 -13.51 -12.74
CA GLY A 40 -9.40 -13.50 -11.28
C GLY A 40 -10.35 -12.44 -10.71
N ALA A 41 -10.36 -11.24 -11.31
CA ALA A 41 -11.32 -10.19 -10.97
C ALA A 41 -12.76 -10.65 -11.21
N LEU A 42 -13.06 -11.25 -12.38
CA LEU A 42 -14.39 -11.78 -12.68
C LEU A 42 -14.82 -12.89 -11.71
N ASN A 43 -13.89 -13.78 -11.33
CA ASN A 43 -14.18 -14.86 -10.40
C ASN A 43 -14.57 -14.32 -9.02
N ALA A 44 -13.85 -13.32 -8.51
CA ALA A 44 -14.18 -12.69 -7.23
C ALA A 44 -15.49 -11.91 -7.29
N THR A 45 -15.76 -11.19 -8.38
CA THR A 45 -17.06 -10.54 -8.63
C THR A 45 -18.19 -11.57 -8.74
N GLY A 46 -17.95 -12.73 -9.34
CA GLY A 46 -18.90 -13.83 -9.43
C GLY A 46 -19.24 -14.44 -8.07
N ASP A 47 -18.24 -14.66 -7.21
CA ASP A 47 -18.42 -15.11 -5.82
C ASP A 47 -19.26 -14.09 -5.02
N ALA A 48 -18.98 -12.79 -5.15
CA ALA A 48 -19.79 -11.74 -4.54
C ALA A 48 -21.23 -11.71 -5.07
N ALA A 49 -21.42 -11.90 -6.38
CA ALA A 49 -22.74 -11.95 -7.00
C ALA A 49 -23.57 -13.13 -6.47
N GLN A 50 -22.96 -14.31 -6.30
CA GLN A 50 -23.63 -15.47 -5.69
C GLN A 50 -24.04 -15.18 -4.25
N ASN A 51 -23.16 -14.52 -3.47
CA ASN A 51 -23.45 -14.13 -2.08
C ASN A 51 -24.60 -13.09 -1.99
N LEU A 52 -24.81 -12.29 -3.04
CA LEU A 52 -25.96 -11.39 -3.18
C LEU A 52 -27.24 -12.09 -3.68
N GLY A 53 -27.17 -13.36 -4.10
CA GLY A 53 -28.28 -14.08 -4.71
C GLY A 53 -28.55 -13.72 -6.18
N LEU A 54 -27.55 -13.16 -6.88
CA LEU A 54 -27.62 -12.85 -8.31
C LEU A 54 -27.19 -14.06 -9.16
N GLY A 55 -27.57 -14.07 -10.44
CA GLY A 55 -27.26 -15.13 -11.40
C GLY A 55 -25.80 -15.23 -11.83
N GLY A 56 -24.96 -14.26 -11.46
CA GLY A 56 -23.52 -14.27 -11.69
C GLY A 56 -22.90 -12.87 -11.84
N ALA A 57 -21.63 -12.83 -12.21
CA ALA A 57 -20.88 -11.57 -12.39
C ALA A 57 -21.53 -10.63 -13.41
N ASP A 58 -22.08 -11.17 -14.51
CA ASP A 58 -22.67 -10.39 -15.60
C ASP A 58 -23.87 -9.53 -15.12
N GLU A 59 -24.71 -10.09 -14.22
CA GLU A 59 -25.84 -9.37 -13.63
C GLU A 59 -25.37 -8.26 -12.67
N LEU A 60 -24.39 -8.58 -11.81
CA LEU A 60 -23.80 -7.61 -10.88
C LEU A 60 -23.14 -6.44 -11.64
N LEU A 61 -22.33 -6.74 -12.66
CA LEU A 61 -21.63 -5.74 -13.48
C LEU A 61 -22.60 -4.84 -14.24
N SER A 62 -23.70 -5.40 -14.75
CA SER A 62 -24.75 -4.62 -15.44
C SER A 62 -25.46 -3.60 -14.54
N GLY A 63 -25.56 -3.91 -13.24
CA GLY A 63 -26.07 -3.03 -12.19
C GLY A 63 -25.00 -2.19 -11.47
N THR A 64 -23.73 -2.27 -11.88
CA THR A 64 -22.63 -1.55 -11.22
C THR A 64 -22.54 -0.11 -11.70
N ARG A 65 -22.56 0.84 -10.77
CA ARG A 65 -22.38 2.28 -11.01
C ARG A 65 -20.90 2.69 -10.98
N LEU A 66 -20.14 2.15 -10.03
CA LEU A 66 -18.71 2.40 -9.86
C LEU A 66 -18.00 1.08 -9.69
N PHE A 67 -16.94 0.87 -10.47
CA PHE A 67 -16.06 -0.29 -10.36
C PHE A 67 -14.66 0.22 -10.06
N PHE A 68 -14.11 -0.20 -8.94
CA PHE A 68 -12.77 0.18 -8.49
C PHE A 68 -11.84 -1.03 -8.54
N HIS A 69 -10.57 -0.79 -8.82
CA HIS A 69 -9.60 -1.85 -8.99
C HIS A 69 -8.21 -1.49 -8.42
N ALA A 70 -7.57 -2.45 -7.75
CA ALA A 70 -6.15 -2.44 -7.42
C ALA A 70 -5.50 -3.75 -7.86
N CYS A 71 -4.20 -3.71 -8.10
CA CYS A 71 -3.45 -4.91 -8.46
C CYS A 71 -1.99 -4.84 -8.00
N THR A 72 -1.40 -6.01 -7.79
CA THR A 72 0.01 -6.20 -7.46
C THR A 72 0.91 -6.38 -8.70
N ILE A 73 0.40 -6.13 -9.90
CA ILE A 73 1.12 -6.38 -11.16
C ILE A 73 2.35 -5.48 -11.29
N GLY A 74 2.26 -4.22 -10.85
CA GLY A 74 3.37 -3.27 -10.85
C GLY A 74 4.51 -3.75 -9.97
N ASP A 75 4.20 -4.08 -8.71
CA ASP A 75 5.13 -4.63 -7.72
C ASP A 75 5.82 -5.90 -8.25
N ASN A 76 5.03 -6.87 -8.70
CA ASN A 76 5.53 -8.15 -9.18
C ASN A 76 6.44 -7.96 -10.40
N THR A 77 6.12 -7.02 -11.29
CA THR A 77 6.93 -6.74 -12.49
C THR A 77 8.30 -6.18 -12.13
N LEU A 78 8.39 -5.33 -11.12
CA LEU A 78 9.67 -4.80 -10.62
C LEU A 78 10.47 -5.88 -9.87
N ILE A 79 9.83 -6.61 -8.96
CA ILE A 79 10.47 -7.65 -8.14
C ILE A 79 11.03 -8.77 -9.01
N THR A 80 10.24 -9.25 -9.98
CA THR A 80 10.66 -10.33 -10.90
C THR A 80 11.51 -9.84 -12.07
N ARG A 81 11.70 -8.52 -12.20
CA ARG A 81 12.40 -7.89 -13.34
C ARG A 81 11.85 -8.36 -14.69
N ALA A 82 10.53 -8.47 -14.78
CA ALA A 82 9.80 -8.93 -15.96
C ALA A 82 9.03 -7.79 -16.66
N GLY A 83 9.59 -6.57 -16.61
CA GLY A 83 9.07 -5.40 -17.31
C GLY A 83 9.66 -5.23 -18.71
N ALA A 84 9.27 -4.14 -19.36
CA ALA A 84 9.67 -3.82 -20.72
C ALA A 84 11.17 -3.51 -20.81
N LYS A 85 11.81 -3.96 -21.89
CA LYS A 85 13.20 -3.56 -22.19
C LYS A 85 13.25 -2.06 -22.45
N THR A 86 13.70 -1.31 -21.44
CA THR A 86 13.61 0.15 -21.43
C THR A 86 14.91 0.81 -21.89
N GLY A 87 14.80 1.80 -22.78
CA GLY A 87 15.87 2.74 -23.10
C GLY A 87 15.74 4.02 -22.27
N LEU A 88 16.86 4.71 -22.03
CA LEU A 88 16.88 5.99 -21.33
C LEU A 88 17.59 7.04 -22.18
N ILE A 89 16.96 8.21 -22.37
CA ILE A 89 17.55 9.36 -23.04
C ILE A 89 17.79 10.45 -22.00
N MET A 90 19.03 10.93 -21.90
CA MET A 90 19.44 11.97 -20.96
C MET A 90 20.21 13.10 -21.64
N THR A 91 20.40 14.18 -20.89
CA THR A 91 21.29 15.26 -21.27
C THR A 91 22.72 14.78 -21.43
N LYS A 92 23.38 15.19 -22.50
CA LYS A 92 24.79 14.86 -22.73
C LYS A 92 25.69 15.27 -21.56
N GLY A 93 26.49 14.30 -21.10
CA GLY A 93 27.35 14.38 -19.93
C GLY A 93 26.70 13.86 -18.64
N PHE A 94 25.45 13.40 -18.68
CA PHE A 94 24.67 12.97 -17.52
C PHE A 94 24.10 11.54 -17.65
N GLY A 95 24.47 10.79 -18.71
CA GLY A 95 24.00 9.41 -18.93
C GLY A 95 24.39 8.41 -17.84
N ASP A 96 25.39 8.72 -17.00
CA ASP A 96 25.82 7.86 -15.90
C ASP A 96 25.11 8.16 -14.57
N SER A 97 24.29 9.21 -14.47
CA SER A 97 23.65 9.65 -13.22
C SER A 97 22.84 8.53 -12.53
N LEU A 98 22.05 7.77 -13.31
CA LEU A 98 21.27 6.64 -12.77
C LEU A 98 22.15 5.52 -12.21
N HIS A 99 23.27 5.23 -12.86
CA HIS A 99 24.22 4.19 -12.45
C HIS A 99 25.10 4.64 -11.28
N MET A 100 25.39 5.94 -11.18
CA MET A 100 26.12 6.52 -10.07
C MET A 100 25.32 6.50 -8.77
N MET A 101 23.99 6.59 -8.84
CA MET A 101 23.06 6.57 -7.69
C MET A 101 23.42 7.62 -6.61
N ARG A 102 24.00 8.75 -7.00
CA ARG A 102 24.58 9.77 -6.09
C ARG A 102 25.58 9.19 -5.06
N GLY A 103 26.22 8.07 -5.39
CA GLY A 103 27.12 7.36 -4.47
C GLY A 103 26.41 6.52 -3.39
N LYS A 104 25.08 6.44 -3.42
CA LYS A 104 24.30 5.63 -2.48
C LYS A 104 24.40 4.16 -2.84
N ILE A 105 24.83 3.34 -1.88
CA ILE A 105 24.98 1.88 -2.04
C ILE A 105 24.19 1.13 -0.96
N ALA A 106 23.93 1.74 0.21
CA ALA A 106 23.25 1.07 1.33
C ALA A 106 21.72 1.20 1.31
N GLU A 107 21.14 1.96 0.38
CA GLU A 107 19.69 2.21 0.34
C GLU A 107 18.90 0.91 0.22
N GLY A 108 17.83 0.79 1.02
CA GLY A 108 16.94 -0.37 1.04
C GLY A 108 17.53 -1.67 1.61
N LEU A 109 18.73 -1.62 2.20
CA LEU A 109 19.33 -2.76 2.89
C LEU A 109 18.99 -2.75 4.39
N THR A 110 18.92 -3.94 4.97
CA THR A 110 18.79 -4.15 6.41
C THR A 110 20.10 -3.81 7.13
N GLU A 111 20.04 -3.56 8.45
CA GLU A 111 21.24 -3.25 9.25
C GLU A 111 22.30 -4.35 9.16
N ASN A 112 21.88 -5.62 9.13
CA ASN A 112 22.77 -6.77 8.98
C ASN A 112 23.49 -6.78 7.62
N GLU A 113 22.79 -6.44 6.54
CA GLU A 113 23.40 -6.36 5.20
C GLU A 113 24.41 -5.20 5.12
N ILE A 114 24.15 -4.10 5.83
CA ILE A 114 25.02 -2.91 5.84
C ILE A 114 26.30 -3.12 6.69
N ALA A 115 26.29 -4.06 7.63
CA ALA A 115 27.38 -4.28 8.58
C ALA A 115 28.75 -4.45 7.90
N HIS A 116 28.78 -5.07 6.72
CA HIS A 116 30.00 -5.28 5.94
C HIS A 116 30.12 -4.28 4.78
N ARG A 117 30.35 -3.00 5.11
CA ARG A 117 30.39 -1.87 4.14
C ARG A 117 31.27 -2.10 2.91
N SER A 118 32.40 -2.79 3.06
CA SER A 118 33.34 -3.06 1.95
C SER A 118 32.85 -4.11 0.96
N ALA A 119 31.84 -4.91 1.31
CA ALA A 119 31.24 -5.94 0.46
C ALA A 119 29.95 -5.48 -0.21
N LEU A 120 29.59 -4.19 -0.07
CA LEU A 120 28.37 -3.65 -0.62
C LEU A 120 28.51 -3.35 -2.12
N ASP A 121 27.58 -3.90 -2.91
CA ASP A 121 27.45 -3.63 -4.34
C ASP A 121 26.15 -2.92 -4.67
N LYS A 122 26.14 -2.14 -5.75
CA LYS A 122 24.93 -1.50 -6.27
C LYS A 122 23.93 -2.54 -6.80
N PRO A 123 22.62 -2.26 -6.76
CA PRO A 123 21.63 -3.13 -7.38
C PRO A 123 21.88 -3.24 -8.89
N GLU A 124 21.48 -4.38 -9.47
CA GLU A 124 21.47 -4.54 -10.92
C GLU A 124 20.59 -3.45 -11.56
N PRO A 125 21.09 -2.71 -12.58
CA PRO A 125 20.34 -1.61 -13.16
C PRO A 125 19.13 -2.10 -13.97
N PHE A 126 17.98 -1.44 -13.82
CA PHE A 126 16.81 -1.66 -14.68
C PHE A 126 17.05 -1.27 -16.13
N VAL A 127 17.90 -0.27 -16.37
CA VAL A 127 18.37 0.15 -17.70
C VAL A 127 19.89 0.01 -17.74
N PRO A 128 20.41 -1.05 -18.38
CA PRO A 128 21.85 -1.20 -18.58
C PRO A 128 22.44 -0.01 -19.33
N ARG A 129 23.67 0.40 -18.99
CA ARG A 129 24.35 1.56 -19.60
C ARG A 129 24.35 1.62 -21.13
N LYS A 130 24.39 0.45 -21.80
CA LYS A 130 24.33 0.32 -23.27
C LYS A 130 22.97 0.74 -23.89
N LEU A 131 21.94 0.87 -23.07
CA LEU A 131 20.59 1.36 -23.42
C LEU A 131 20.36 2.79 -22.91
N VAL A 132 21.42 3.49 -22.49
CA VAL A 132 21.38 4.92 -22.19
C VAL A 132 22.01 5.70 -23.33
N GLU A 133 21.22 6.56 -23.96
CA GLU A 133 21.68 7.50 -24.98
C GLU A 133 21.67 8.93 -24.43
N GLU A 134 22.53 9.75 -25.00
CA GLU A 134 22.74 11.13 -24.58
C GLU A 134 22.51 12.07 -25.75
N VAL A 135 21.68 13.09 -25.54
CA VAL A 135 21.36 14.08 -26.56
C VAL A 135 22.06 15.41 -26.23
N PRO A 136 22.59 16.14 -27.24
CA PRO A 136 23.09 17.49 -27.03
C PRO A 136 21.93 18.47 -26.84
N GLU A 137 21.61 18.78 -25.58
CA GLU A 137 20.75 19.89 -25.18
C GLU A 137 21.15 20.41 -23.80
N ARG A 138 20.74 21.63 -23.44
CA ARG A 138 21.00 22.16 -22.10
C ARG A 138 20.06 23.28 -21.72
N ILE A 139 19.40 23.12 -20.58
CA ILE A 139 18.64 24.15 -19.88
C ILE A 139 19.33 24.42 -18.54
N ASP A 140 19.36 25.69 -18.10
CA ASP A 140 19.87 26.06 -16.77
C ASP A 140 18.79 26.05 -15.69
N TYR A 141 19.20 26.26 -14.44
CA TYR A 141 18.29 26.25 -13.28
C TYR A 141 17.23 27.36 -13.28
N LYS A 142 17.37 28.38 -14.14
CA LYS A 142 16.40 29.46 -14.34
C LYS A 142 15.49 29.20 -15.56
N GLY A 143 15.62 28.04 -16.21
CA GLY A 143 14.85 27.67 -17.39
C GLY A 143 15.39 28.26 -18.69
N LYS A 144 16.56 28.91 -18.67
CA LYS A 144 17.16 29.47 -19.89
C LYS A 144 17.76 28.33 -20.73
N GLU A 145 17.40 28.31 -22.00
CA GLU A 145 18.03 27.45 -23.00
C GLU A 145 19.49 27.91 -23.23
N LEU A 146 20.45 27.06 -22.86
CA LEU A 146 21.87 27.27 -23.11
C LEU A 146 22.32 26.58 -24.39
N ILE A 147 21.77 25.39 -24.68
CA ILE A 147 22.01 24.63 -25.89
C ILE A 147 20.65 24.10 -26.37
N ARG A 148 20.25 24.47 -27.60
CA ARG A 148 19.04 23.96 -28.25
C ARG A 148 19.09 22.44 -28.38
N LEU A 149 17.93 21.78 -28.30
CA LEU A 149 17.82 20.36 -28.61
C LEU A 149 18.30 20.10 -30.04
N ASN A 150 19.33 19.28 -30.18
CA ASN A 150 19.76 18.80 -31.48
C ASN A 150 18.81 17.70 -31.97
N VAL A 151 17.84 18.08 -32.81
CA VAL A 151 16.79 17.20 -33.35
C VAL A 151 17.36 16.00 -34.10
N GLU A 152 18.40 16.19 -34.92
CA GLU A 152 19.00 15.10 -35.69
C GLU A 152 19.68 14.08 -34.76
N ALA A 153 20.44 14.55 -33.76
CA ALA A 153 21.07 13.69 -32.78
C ALA A 153 20.04 12.95 -31.91
N ALA A 154 18.92 13.62 -31.58
CA ALA A 154 17.79 13.02 -30.88
C ALA A 154 17.13 11.90 -31.69
N GLU A 155 16.83 12.12 -32.96
CA GLU A 155 16.29 11.10 -33.86
C GLU A 155 17.23 9.90 -33.98
N GLN A 156 18.53 10.13 -34.14
CA GLN A 156 19.52 9.06 -34.20
C GLN A 156 19.63 8.29 -32.87
N ALA A 157 19.52 8.96 -31.72
CA ALA A 157 19.52 8.31 -30.41
C ALA A 157 18.31 7.38 -30.24
N ILE A 158 17.12 7.86 -30.63
CA ILE A 158 15.89 7.04 -30.62
C ILE A 158 16.07 5.83 -31.53
N ASP A 159 16.56 6.01 -32.77
CA ASP A 159 16.76 4.92 -33.72
C ASP A 159 17.71 3.84 -33.20
N ARG A 160 18.80 4.25 -32.54
CA ARG A 160 19.75 3.32 -31.91
C ARG A 160 19.13 2.53 -30.76
N LEU A 161 18.24 3.13 -29.98
CA LEU A 161 17.52 2.40 -28.93
C LEU A 161 16.54 1.41 -29.55
N VAL A 162 15.75 1.86 -30.52
CA VAL A 162 14.77 0.99 -31.21
C VAL A 162 15.46 -0.15 -31.93
N SER A 163 16.61 0.08 -32.58
CA SER A 163 17.39 -0.99 -33.23
C SER A 163 17.95 -2.01 -32.24
N LYS A 164 18.10 -1.64 -30.95
CA LYS A 164 18.46 -2.55 -29.86
C LYS A 164 17.23 -3.29 -29.30
N GLY A 165 16.04 -3.09 -29.86
CA GLY A 165 14.80 -3.74 -29.48
C GLY A 165 14.22 -3.26 -28.16
N VAL A 166 14.37 -1.96 -27.81
CA VAL A 166 13.66 -1.42 -26.65
C VAL A 166 12.15 -1.41 -26.92
N GLU A 167 11.38 -1.71 -25.88
CA GLU A 167 9.92 -1.72 -25.90
C GLU A 167 9.34 -0.44 -25.29
N SER A 168 10.16 0.31 -24.55
CA SER A 168 9.80 1.60 -23.98
C SER A 168 11.01 2.55 -23.86
N ILE A 169 10.75 3.86 -23.77
CA ILE A 169 11.78 4.90 -23.60
C ILE A 169 11.43 5.85 -22.45
N ALA A 170 12.34 6.00 -21.49
CA ALA A 170 12.33 7.06 -20.49
C ALA A 170 13.13 8.26 -20.99
N VAL A 171 12.62 9.48 -20.77
CA VAL A 171 13.30 10.74 -21.12
C VAL A 171 13.50 11.56 -19.86
N CYS A 172 14.75 11.90 -19.53
CA CYS A 172 15.08 12.72 -18.37
C CYS A 172 16.18 13.72 -18.69
N PHE A 173 15.78 14.95 -19.01
CA PHE A 173 16.69 16.07 -19.20
C PHE A 173 16.88 16.86 -17.89
N LEU A 174 18.04 17.50 -17.77
CA LEU A 174 18.28 18.39 -16.64
C LEU A 174 17.37 19.61 -16.73
N TRP A 175 16.84 20.02 -15.57
CA TRP A 175 15.98 21.20 -15.43
C TRP A 175 14.70 21.19 -16.27
N SER A 176 14.27 20.02 -16.76
CA SER A 176 12.95 19.83 -17.38
C SER A 176 11.79 20.22 -16.46
N ILE A 177 12.00 20.19 -15.14
CA ILE A 177 11.06 20.66 -14.12
C ILE A 177 10.82 22.19 -14.14
N VAL A 178 11.74 22.95 -14.73
CA VAL A 178 11.65 24.42 -14.87
C VAL A 178 11.21 24.79 -16.28
N ASN A 179 11.72 24.09 -17.28
CA ASN A 179 11.36 24.26 -18.68
C ASN A 179 11.41 22.90 -19.39
N ASP A 180 10.24 22.37 -19.73
CA ASP A 180 10.07 21.02 -20.29
C ASP A 180 10.06 21.00 -21.83
N ALA A 181 10.35 22.12 -22.49
CA ALA A 181 10.22 22.25 -23.94
C ALA A 181 11.04 21.22 -24.72
N HIS A 182 12.23 20.85 -24.25
CA HIS A 182 13.06 19.83 -24.91
C HIS A 182 12.50 18.41 -24.76
N GLU A 183 11.92 18.07 -23.60
CA GLU A 183 11.27 16.76 -23.41
C GLU A 183 10.02 16.66 -24.28
N LYS A 184 9.20 17.71 -24.35
CA LYS A 184 8.01 17.78 -25.22
C LYS A 184 8.36 17.66 -26.71
N LEU A 185 9.41 18.35 -27.17
CA LEU A 185 9.87 18.22 -28.55
C LEU A 185 10.34 16.80 -28.87
N LEU A 186 11.00 16.12 -27.92
CA LEU A 186 11.37 14.72 -28.09
C LEU A 186 10.14 13.78 -28.14
N ALA A 187 9.10 14.08 -27.35
CA ALA A 187 7.83 13.35 -27.38
C ALA A 187 7.12 13.47 -28.74
N GLU A 188 7.15 14.66 -29.36
CA GLU A 188 6.61 14.86 -30.72
C GLU A 188 7.36 13.98 -31.74
N ILE A 189 8.69 13.89 -31.64
CA ILE A 189 9.51 13.04 -32.50
C ILE A 189 9.18 11.56 -32.30
N LEU A 190 9.11 11.11 -31.04
CA LEU A 190 8.75 9.73 -30.68
C LEU A 190 7.36 9.35 -31.21
N THR A 191 6.37 10.22 -30.99
CA THR A 191 4.98 10.00 -31.44
C THR A 191 4.88 9.91 -32.96
N ARG A 192 5.60 10.78 -33.69
CA ARG A 192 5.61 10.79 -35.16
C ARG A 192 6.30 9.56 -35.74
N LYS A 193 7.44 9.16 -35.19
CA LYS A 193 8.31 8.13 -35.78
C LYS A 193 7.98 6.71 -35.31
N TYR A 194 7.57 6.57 -34.05
CA TYR A 194 7.31 5.30 -33.39
C TYR A 194 5.99 5.36 -32.57
N PRO A 195 4.82 5.52 -33.23
CA PRO A 195 3.54 5.76 -32.55
C PRO A 195 3.06 4.62 -31.62
N LYS A 196 3.66 3.42 -31.71
CA LYS A 196 3.34 2.27 -30.85
C LYS A 196 4.33 2.11 -29.68
N LEU A 197 5.40 2.88 -29.66
CA LEU A 197 6.43 2.77 -28.62
C LEU A 197 5.96 3.53 -27.38
N PHE A 198 5.98 2.86 -26.24
CA PHE A 198 5.65 3.50 -24.97
C PHE A 198 6.79 4.44 -24.56
N PHE A 199 6.47 5.66 -24.14
CA PHE A 199 7.48 6.56 -23.59
C PHE A 199 6.96 7.35 -22.39
N THR A 200 7.88 7.85 -21.58
CA THR A 200 7.56 8.69 -20.40
C THR A 200 8.51 9.86 -20.33
N LEU A 201 7.95 11.05 -20.06
CA LEU A 201 8.69 12.26 -19.79
C LEU A 201 8.86 12.47 -18.28
N SER A 202 10.06 12.86 -17.88
CA SER A 202 10.35 13.10 -16.47
C SER A 202 9.64 14.33 -15.93
N SER A 203 9.40 15.34 -16.77
CA SER A 203 8.63 16.54 -16.43
C SER A 203 7.15 16.27 -16.16
N GLU A 204 6.62 15.13 -16.59
CA GLU A 204 5.22 14.75 -16.37
C GLU A 204 5.10 13.83 -15.15
N VAL A 205 5.92 12.78 -15.06
CA VAL A 205 5.77 11.74 -14.03
C VAL A 205 6.42 12.11 -12.70
N ALA A 206 7.47 12.94 -12.71
CA ALA A 206 8.23 13.31 -11.52
C ALA A 206 8.77 14.75 -11.63
N PRO A 207 7.89 15.78 -11.63
CA PRO A 207 8.26 17.20 -11.81
C PRO A 207 8.93 17.84 -10.58
N TYR A 208 9.89 17.14 -9.99
CA TYR A 208 10.58 17.51 -8.76
C TYR A 208 12.10 17.56 -8.95
N LEU A 209 12.76 18.38 -8.11
CA LEU A 209 14.22 18.47 -8.08
C LEU A 209 14.87 17.15 -7.62
N GLY A 210 16.02 16.82 -8.21
CA GLY A 210 16.77 15.58 -7.99
C GLY A 210 16.83 14.75 -9.28
N GLU A 211 17.91 14.87 -10.04
CA GLU A 211 18.07 14.22 -11.34
C GLU A 211 18.11 12.69 -11.24
N TYR A 212 18.73 12.16 -10.19
CA TYR A 212 18.82 10.72 -9.96
C TYR A 212 17.45 10.12 -9.64
N GLU A 213 16.77 10.66 -8.62
CA GLU A 213 15.49 10.15 -8.16
C GLU A 213 14.40 10.34 -9.25
N ARG A 214 14.44 11.47 -9.98
CA ARG A 214 13.58 11.73 -11.13
C ARG A 214 13.84 10.75 -12.28
N ALA A 215 15.10 10.49 -12.63
CA ALA A 215 15.45 9.51 -13.65
C ALA A 215 15.02 8.10 -13.25
N ALA A 216 15.23 7.69 -12.00
CA ALA A 216 14.80 6.39 -11.48
C ALA A 216 13.28 6.22 -11.57
N THR A 217 12.51 7.25 -11.19
CA THR A 217 11.03 7.25 -11.29
C THR A 217 10.57 7.12 -12.74
N THR A 218 11.17 7.90 -13.64
CA THR A 218 10.85 7.89 -15.08
C THR A 218 11.15 6.53 -15.71
N VAL A 219 12.28 5.92 -15.32
CA VAL A 219 12.65 4.56 -15.74
C VAL A 219 11.65 3.54 -15.21
N PHE A 220 11.27 3.60 -13.93
CA PHE A 220 10.31 2.67 -13.35
C PHE A 220 8.97 2.73 -14.07
N ASN A 221 8.49 3.96 -14.34
CA ASN A 221 7.25 4.17 -15.09
C ASN A 221 7.32 3.59 -16.51
N ALA A 222 8.40 3.88 -17.26
CA ALA A 222 8.61 3.34 -18.60
C ALA A 222 8.80 1.81 -18.61
N TYR A 223 9.37 1.25 -17.54
CA TYR A 223 9.65 -0.18 -17.40
C TYR A 223 8.37 -1.00 -17.16
N ILE A 224 7.45 -0.52 -16.31
CA ILE A 224 6.20 -1.24 -16.01
C ILE A 224 5.02 -0.80 -16.90
N GLY A 225 5.07 0.41 -17.44
CA GLY A 225 3.99 1.06 -18.18
C GLY A 225 3.35 0.20 -19.28
N PRO A 226 4.12 -0.44 -20.17
CA PRO A 226 3.55 -1.29 -21.23
C PRO A 226 2.71 -2.45 -20.68
N LYS A 227 3.21 -3.13 -19.64
CA LYS A 227 2.53 -4.29 -19.06
C LYS A 227 1.26 -3.89 -18.29
N ILE A 228 1.32 -2.79 -17.54
CA ILE A 228 0.15 -2.21 -16.87
C ILE A 228 -0.90 -1.76 -17.89
N SER A 229 -0.48 -1.07 -18.96
CA SER A 229 -1.38 -0.59 -20.00
C SER A 229 -2.13 -1.73 -20.69
N ASN A 230 -1.41 -2.78 -21.11
CA ASN A 230 -2.02 -3.96 -21.73
C ASN A 230 -3.00 -4.65 -20.78
N TYR A 231 -2.64 -4.79 -19.51
CA TYR A 231 -3.51 -5.39 -18.51
C TYR A 231 -4.81 -4.59 -18.30
N LEU A 232 -4.71 -3.28 -18.09
CA LEU A 232 -5.89 -2.45 -17.82
C LEU A 232 -6.83 -2.36 -19.03
N GLN A 233 -6.29 -2.35 -20.25
CA GLN A 233 -7.09 -2.42 -21.48
C GLN A 233 -7.82 -3.78 -21.62
N ASN A 234 -7.15 -4.89 -21.28
CA ASN A 234 -7.78 -6.21 -21.26
C ASN A 234 -8.88 -6.29 -20.20
N LEU A 235 -8.61 -5.79 -18.99
CA LEU A 235 -9.58 -5.72 -17.90
C LEU A 235 -10.82 -4.91 -18.31
N GLN A 236 -10.63 -3.72 -18.88
CA GLN A 236 -11.72 -2.88 -19.36
C GLN A 236 -12.57 -3.60 -20.39
N SER A 237 -11.95 -4.21 -21.39
CA SER A 237 -12.63 -4.96 -22.45
C SER A 237 -13.42 -6.13 -21.89
N THR A 238 -12.81 -6.87 -20.97
CA THR A 238 -13.40 -8.02 -20.29
C THR A 238 -14.63 -7.60 -19.46
N LEU A 239 -14.50 -6.62 -18.57
CA LEU A 239 -15.59 -6.14 -17.73
C LEU A 239 -16.74 -5.54 -18.58
N LYS A 240 -16.42 -4.82 -19.65
CA LYS A 240 -17.40 -4.27 -20.58
C LYS A 240 -18.18 -5.37 -21.32
N SER A 241 -17.49 -6.42 -21.76
CA SER A 241 -18.15 -7.58 -22.39
C SER A 241 -19.13 -8.30 -21.44
N LYS A 242 -18.92 -8.13 -20.13
CA LYS A 242 -19.76 -8.66 -19.06
C LYS A 242 -20.80 -7.68 -18.52
N GLY A 243 -21.00 -6.54 -19.17
CA GLY A 243 -22.10 -5.62 -18.88
C GLY A 243 -21.73 -4.37 -18.09
N LEU A 244 -20.46 -4.20 -17.68
CA LEU A 244 -20.03 -2.96 -17.02
C LEU A 244 -20.16 -1.76 -17.97
N LYS A 245 -20.90 -0.75 -17.54
CA LYS A 245 -21.26 0.42 -18.38
C LYS A 245 -20.24 1.56 -18.31
N ARG A 246 -19.50 1.66 -17.21
CA ARG A 246 -18.52 2.74 -16.95
C ARG A 246 -17.11 2.18 -16.89
N GLU A 247 -16.14 3.04 -17.11
CA GLU A 247 -14.73 2.67 -16.98
C GLU A 247 -14.37 2.33 -15.53
N PRO A 248 -13.54 1.30 -15.28
CA PRO A 248 -12.94 1.04 -13.98
C PRO A 248 -12.03 2.16 -13.49
N LEU A 249 -12.09 2.48 -12.20
CA LEU A 249 -11.20 3.42 -11.53
C LEU A 249 -10.06 2.66 -10.82
N ILE A 250 -8.82 3.08 -11.02
CA ILE A 250 -7.63 2.35 -10.59
C ILE A 250 -6.97 3.06 -9.41
N MET A 251 -6.78 2.33 -8.31
CA MET A 251 -6.12 2.81 -7.10
C MET A 251 -4.66 3.16 -7.35
N GLN A 252 -4.26 4.28 -6.77
CA GLN A 252 -2.89 4.76 -6.71
C GLN A 252 -2.34 4.62 -5.30
N ALA A 253 -1.03 4.48 -5.17
CA ALA A 253 -0.30 4.30 -3.92
C ALA A 253 -0.51 5.44 -2.92
N TYR A 254 -0.88 6.64 -3.39
CA TYR A 254 -1.17 7.80 -2.56
C TYR A 254 -2.62 7.83 -2.01
N GLY A 255 -3.44 6.82 -2.33
CA GLY A 255 -4.78 6.58 -1.76
C GLY A 255 -5.97 7.09 -2.59
N GLY A 256 -5.71 7.72 -3.72
CA GLY A 256 -6.72 8.13 -4.69
C GLY A 256 -6.93 7.13 -5.82
N VAL A 257 -7.98 7.33 -6.62
CA VAL A 257 -8.20 6.54 -7.83
C VAL A 257 -8.13 7.40 -9.09
N LEU A 258 -7.75 6.81 -10.22
CA LEU A 258 -7.66 7.46 -11.52
C LEU A 258 -8.37 6.63 -12.61
N GLY A 259 -8.73 7.27 -13.72
CA GLY A 259 -9.14 6.54 -14.94
C GLY A 259 -7.98 5.74 -15.54
N ILE A 260 -8.27 4.88 -16.51
CA ILE A 260 -7.26 3.98 -17.09
C ILE A 260 -6.18 4.78 -17.84
N GLU A 261 -6.57 5.77 -18.63
CA GLU A 261 -5.60 6.56 -19.41
C GLU A 261 -4.58 7.27 -18.50
N ALA A 262 -5.07 7.97 -17.47
CA ALA A 262 -4.22 8.66 -16.49
C ALA A 262 -3.32 7.68 -15.73
N THR A 263 -3.85 6.50 -15.37
CA THR A 263 -3.06 5.43 -14.73
C THR A 263 -1.97 4.89 -15.65
N CYS A 264 -2.24 4.72 -16.94
CA CYS A 264 -1.24 4.25 -17.90
C CYS A 264 -0.10 5.26 -18.08
N LYS A 265 -0.41 6.57 -18.06
CA LYS A 265 0.61 7.64 -18.08
C LYS A 265 1.47 7.63 -16.80
N ASN A 266 0.85 7.44 -15.64
CA ASN A 266 1.51 7.39 -14.33
C ASN A 266 1.51 5.97 -13.73
N ALA A 267 1.95 4.97 -14.48
CA ALA A 267 1.95 3.57 -14.06
C ALA A 267 2.74 3.31 -12.77
N VAL A 268 3.78 4.11 -12.48
CA VAL A 268 4.55 4.04 -11.22
C VAL A 268 3.65 4.26 -9.99
N GLY A 269 2.55 4.99 -10.15
CA GLY A 269 1.55 5.22 -9.10
C GLY A 269 0.80 3.98 -8.64
N VAL A 270 0.81 2.86 -9.39
CA VAL A 270 0.12 1.62 -8.97
C VAL A 270 0.95 0.72 -8.04
N ILE A 271 2.25 1.01 -7.88
CA ILE A 271 3.15 0.24 -7.02
C ILE A 271 2.69 0.38 -5.58
N GLU A 272 2.47 -0.72 -4.87
CA GLU A 272 1.89 -0.76 -3.52
C GLU A 272 0.47 -0.16 -3.41
N SER A 273 -0.32 -0.16 -4.50
CA SER A 273 -1.72 0.31 -4.50
C SER A 273 -2.66 -0.51 -3.60
N GLY A 274 -2.47 -1.83 -3.50
CA GLY A 274 -3.28 -2.69 -2.63
C GLY A 274 -3.15 -2.34 -1.14
N PRO A 275 -1.92 -2.28 -0.58
CA PRO A 275 -1.69 -1.81 0.79
C PRO A 275 -2.25 -0.42 1.04
N ALA A 276 -2.02 0.52 0.11
CA ALA A 276 -2.57 1.87 0.18
C ALA A 276 -4.11 1.84 0.33
N ALA A 277 -4.79 0.98 -0.43
CA ALA A 277 -6.22 0.77 -0.30
C ALA A 277 -6.61 0.33 1.12
N GLY A 278 -5.94 -0.66 1.70
CA GLY A 278 -6.20 -1.11 3.07
C GLY A 278 -6.12 0.02 4.11
N ILE A 279 -5.16 0.94 3.94
CA ILE A 279 -5.00 2.10 4.84
C ILE A 279 -6.13 3.11 4.63
N VAL A 280 -6.52 3.37 3.38
CA VAL A 280 -7.67 4.24 3.07
C VAL A 280 -8.95 3.67 3.66
N GLY A 281 -9.17 2.35 3.55
CA GLY A 281 -10.30 1.65 4.15
C GLY A 281 -10.30 1.73 5.68
N THR A 282 -9.13 1.69 6.29
CA THR A 282 -8.95 1.86 7.74
C THR A 282 -9.33 3.26 8.19
N ARG A 283 -8.87 4.31 7.49
CA ARG A 283 -9.28 5.69 7.75
C ARG A 283 -10.79 5.85 7.61
N PHE A 284 -11.34 5.36 6.50
CA PHE A 284 -12.78 5.42 6.22
C PHE A 284 -13.59 4.77 7.35
N LEU A 285 -13.27 3.53 7.74
CA LEU A 285 -13.96 2.86 8.84
C LEU A 285 -13.75 3.58 10.18
N GLY A 286 -12.54 4.08 10.44
CA GLY A 286 -12.21 4.91 11.58
C GLY A 286 -13.14 6.11 11.75
N GLU A 287 -13.40 6.84 10.66
CA GLU A 287 -14.35 7.97 10.63
C GLU A 287 -15.76 7.53 11.06
N HIS A 288 -16.23 6.34 10.65
CA HIS A 288 -17.56 5.80 10.98
C HIS A 288 -17.70 5.37 12.43
N ILE A 289 -16.61 4.92 13.06
CA ILE A 289 -16.60 4.46 14.45
C ILE A 289 -16.01 5.49 15.43
N GLY A 290 -15.66 6.68 14.93
CA GLY A 290 -15.16 7.79 15.75
C GLY A 290 -13.69 7.69 16.16
N GLU A 291 -12.88 6.87 15.49
CA GLU A 291 -11.46 6.65 15.78
C GLU A 291 -10.58 7.40 14.79
N LYS A 292 -9.71 8.29 15.30
CA LYS A 292 -8.84 9.16 14.47
C LYS A 292 -7.36 8.82 14.52
N ASN A 293 -6.94 8.07 15.54
CA ASN A 293 -5.57 7.64 15.76
C ASN A 293 -5.50 6.12 15.64
N ILE A 294 -5.07 5.64 14.48
CA ILE A 294 -5.13 4.23 14.11
C ILE A 294 -3.75 3.71 13.73
N LEU A 295 -3.40 2.55 14.29
CA LEU A 295 -2.33 1.69 13.79
C LEU A 295 -2.94 0.64 12.88
N ALA A 296 -2.73 0.80 11.57
CA ALA A 296 -3.25 -0.11 10.56
C ALA A 296 -2.25 -1.24 10.35
N THR A 297 -2.68 -2.48 10.56
CA THR A 297 -1.86 -3.68 10.40
C THR A 297 -2.49 -4.66 9.41
N ASP A 298 -1.70 -5.10 8.43
CA ASP A 298 -2.09 -6.08 7.41
C ASP A 298 -1.19 -7.30 7.49
N MET A 299 -1.77 -8.48 7.75
CA MET A 299 -1.02 -9.74 7.72
C MET A 299 -1.65 -10.72 6.73
N GLY A 300 -0.90 -10.98 5.67
CA GLY A 300 -1.19 -12.00 4.67
C GLY A 300 -0.43 -13.31 4.93
N GLY A 301 -0.28 -14.09 3.86
CA GLY A 301 0.53 -15.32 3.89
C GLY A 301 2.04 -15.08 3.87
N THR A 302 2.52 -13.91 3.46
CA THR A 302 3.96 -13.69 3.21
C THR A 302 4.55 -12.50 3.96
N THR A 303 3.73 -11.47 4.22
CA THR A 303 4.19 -10.19 4.75
C THR A 303 3.27 -9.67 5.82
N PHE A 304 3.85 -8.86 6.71
CA PHE A 304 3.16 -8.05 7.69
C PHE A 304 3.49 -6.59 7.42
N LYS A 305 2.47 -5.74 7.36
CA LYS A 305 2.60 -4.33 7.03
C LYS A 305 1.99 -3.46 8.12
N VAL A 306 2.59 -2.29 8.33
CA VAL A 306 2.16 -1.30 9.32
C VAL A 306 2.08 0.09 8.68
N SER A 307 1.02 0.82 8.97
CA SER A 307 0.85 2.23 8.64
C SER A 307 0.15 2.97 9.78
N ILE A 308 0.24 4.31 9.76
CA ILE A 308 -0.33 5.19 10.77
C ILE A 308 -1.37 6.12 10.14
N VAL A 309 -2.53 6.22 10.80
CA VAL A 309 -3.48 7.33 10.63
C VAL A 309 -3.45 8.14 11.92
N ARG A 310 -3.18 9.44 11.82
CA ARG A 310 -3.08 10.33 12.98
C ARG A 310 -3.97 11.54 12.77
N ASP A 311 -4.81 11.83 13.76
CA ASP A 311 -5.78 12.91 13.70
C ASP A 311 -6.69 12.83 12.44
N GLY A 312 -6.94 11.61 11.95
CA GLY A 312 -7.69 11.35 10.71
C GLY A 312 -6.88 11.50 9.41
N VAL A 313 -5.59 11.83 9.50
CA VAL A 313 -4.70 12.02 8.35
C VAL A 313 -3.77 10.82 8.18
N ILE A 314 -3.68 10.30 6.95
CA ILE A 314 -2.79 9.19 6.60
C ILE A 314 -1.36 9.73 6.41
N GLU A 315 -0.37 9.06 7.00
CA GLU A 315 1.03 9.39 6.79
C GLU A 315 1.49 9.02 5.36
N ARG A 316 2.34 9.87 4.77
CA ARG A 316 2.80 9.74 3.39
C ARG A 316 4.31 9.76 3.30
N ASP A 317 4.84 9.06 2.31
CA ASP A 317 6.23 9.13 1.89
C ASP A 317 6.30 9.77 0.50
N TYR A 318 7.09 10.84 0.37
CA TYR A 318 7.25 11.59 -0.87
C TYR A 318 8.52 11.19 -1.63
N LYS A 319 9.46 10.48 -0.99
CA LYS A 319 10.72 10.05 -1.59
C LYS A 319 11.02 8.58 -1.24
N PRO A 320 10.11 7.64 -1.56
CA PRO A 320 10.23 6.27 -1.11
C PRO A 320 11.43 5.57 -1.76
N VAL A 321 11.95 4.56 -1.05
CA VAL A 321 12.98 3.65 -1.56
C VAL A 321 12.30 2.36 -2.01
N ILE A 322 12.40 2.04 -3.30
CA ILE A 322 11.85 0.81 -3.88
C ILE A 322 12.99 0.03 -4.54
N LEU A 323 13.19 -1.22 -4.13
CA LEU A 323 14.26 -2.08 -4.63
C LEU A 323 15.64 -1.40 -4.67
N ARG A 324 15.94 -0.64 -3.60
CA ARG A 324 17.19 0.12 -3.41
C ARG A 324 17.32 1.40 -4.27
N TYR A 325 16.26 1.80 -4.98
CA TYR A 325 16.17 3.06 -5.71
C TYR A 325 15.31 4.07 -4.96
N SER A 326 15.85 5.25 -4.67
CA SER A 326 15.05 6.39 -4.22
C SER A 326 14.29 6.95 -5.43
N ILE A 327 12.97 7.07 -5.34
CA ILE A 327 12.10 7.61 -6.40
C ILE A 327 11.31 8.82 -5.89
N LEU A 328 10.77 9.62 -6.81
CA LEU A 328 9.94 10.80 -6.55
C LEU A 328 8.49 10.50 -6.92
N SER A 329 7.86 9.61 -6.15
CA SER A 329 6.44 9.26 -6.28
C SER A 329 5.82 9.27 -4.90
N THR A 330 4.78 10.07 -4.68
CA THR A 330 4.05 10.06 -3.42
C THR A 330 3.40 8.69 -3.22
N LYS A 331 3.55 8.11 -2.04
CA LYS A 331 2.78 6.95 -1.60
C LYS A 331 2.32 7.12 -0.16
N ILE A 332 1.29 6.39 0.23
CA ILE A 332 1.00 6.16 1.64
C ILE A 332 2.20 5.46 2.25
N TRP A 333 2.65 5.96 3.40
CA TRP A 333 3.79 5.36 4.07
C TRP A 333 3.37 4.03 4.68
N VAL A 334 4.05 2.96 4.27
CA VAL A 334 3.83 1.61 4.76
C VAL A 334 5.19 0.99 5.02
N GLU A 335 5.39 0.45 6.22
CA GLU A 335 6.52 -0.40 6.54
C GLU A 335 6.11 -1.85 6.42
N SER A 336 7.05 -2.71 5.98
CA SER A 336 6.76 -4.12 5.76
C SER A 336 7.92 -5.00 6.21
N ILE A 337 7.59 -6.17 6.74
CA ILE A 337 8.53 -7.26 7.00
C ILE A 337 8.05 -8.56 6.38
N GLY A 338 8.97 -9.50 6.15
CA GLY A 338 8.69 -10.87 5.71
C GLY A 338 8.15 -11.78 6.83
N ALA A 339 7.13 -11.33 7.54
CA ALA A 339 6.43 -12.09 8.58
C ALA A 339 4.96 -12.26 8.18
N GLY A 340 4.54 -13.46 7.83
CA GLY A 340 3.15 -13.77 7.48
C GLY A 340 2.79 -15.19 7.88
N GLY A 341 1.57 -15.62 7.58
CA GLY A 341 1.11 -16.98 7.92
C GLY A 341 2.00 -18.08 7.33
N GLY A 342 2.61 -17.85 6.17
CA GLY A 342 3.51 -18.77 5.50
C GLY A 342 4.99 -18.56 5.83
N SER A 343 5.37 -17.68 6.77
CA SER A 343 6.79 -17.53 7.15
C SER A 343 7.31 -18.84 7.74
N ILE A 344 8.43 -19.33 7.18
CA ILE A 344 9.00 -20.63 7.49
C ILE A 344 9.76 -20.56 8.82
N ALA A 345 9.49 -21.51 9.69
CA ALA A 345 10.26 -21.77 10.90
C ALA A 345 11.44 -22.70 10.59
N TRP A 346 12.63 -22.32 11.02
CA TRP A 346 13.86 -23.08 10.80
C TRP A 346 14.84 -22.88 11.95
N ILE A 347 15.78 -23.82 12.08
CA ILE A 347 16.86 -23.72 13.06
C ILE A 347 18.09 -23.21 12.34
N ASP A 348 18.66 -22.14 12.86
CA ASP A 348 19.89 -21.58 12.35
C ASP A 348 21.05 -22.57 12.56
N PRO A 349 21.73 -23.05 11.49
CA PRO A 349 22.79 -24.02 11.63
C PRO A 349 24.03 -23.45 12.35
N GLU A 350 24.23 -22.13 12.34
CA GLU A 350 25.37 -21.50 12.99
C GLU A 350 25.12 -21.25 14.48
N THR A 351 23.92 -20.80 14.84
CA THR A 351 23.59 -20.40 16.22
C THR A 351 22.79 -21.44 16.99
N GLY A 352 22.17 -22.41 16.31
CA GLY A 352 21.26 -23.39 16.91
C GLY A 352 19.91 -22.81 17.37
N LEU A 353 19.64 -21.53 17.05
CA LEU A 353 18.43 -20.84 17.48
C LEU A 353 17.26 -21.06 16.52
N LEU A 354 16.05 -21.13 17.07
CA LEU A 354 14.81 -21.09 16.29
C LEU A 354 14.63 -19.71 15.67
N LYS A 355 14.41 -19.65 14.35
CA LYS A 355 14.09 -18.45 13.58
C LYS A 355 12.80 -18.66 12.79
N VAL A 356 12.07 -17.56 12.56
CA VAL A 356 10.86 -17.55 11.73
C VAL A 356 11.03 -16.48 10.65
N GLY A 357 10.87 -16.86 9.39
CA GLY A 357 11.18 -15.97 8.27
C GLY A 357 12.70 -15.74 8.09
N PRO A 358 13.10 -14.80 7.21
CA PRO A 358 12.24 -14.04 6.30
C PRO A 358 11.72 -14.88 5.12
N ARG A 359 12.19 -16.13 4.97
CA ARG A 359 11.71 -17.07 3.95
C ARG A 359 10.23 -17.40 4.19
N GLY A 360 9.42 -17.32 3.15
CA GLY A 360 8.01 -17.71 3.17
C GLY A 360 7.74 -18.89 2.25
N ALA A 361 6.74 -19.71 2.59
CA ALA A 361 6.32 -20.88 1.80
C ALA A 361 5.44 -20.53 0.59
N GLY A 362 5.01 -19.27 0.46
CA GLY A 362 4.12 -18.81 -0.61
C GLY A 362 2.72 -19.43 -0.53
N ALA A 363 1.99 -19.40 -1.66
CA ALA A 363 0.68 -20.07 -1.79
C ALA A 363 0.79 -21.53 -2.23
N SER A 364 1.81 -21.85 -3.04
CA SER A 364 2.19 -23.20 -3.46
C SER A 364 3.72 -23.26 -3.50
N PRO A 365 4.37 -24.22 -2.79
CA PRO A 365 3.77 -25.38 -2.12
C PRO A 365 3.02 -25.05 -0.81
N GLY A 366 3.17 -23.82 -0.28
CA GLY A 366 2.41 -23.31 0.86
C GLY A 366 2.78 -23.94 2.21
N PRO A 367 2.12 -23.50 3.30
CA PRO A 367 2.14 -24.18 4.60
C PRO A 367 1.91 -25.69 4.50
N VAL A 368 2.51 -26.47 5.41
CA VAL A 368 2.31 -27.94 5.44
C VAL A 368 0.83 -28.28 5.63
N CYS A 369 0.14 -27.50 6.45
CA CYS A 369 -1.27 -27.67 6.76
C CYS A 369 -2.18 -27.51 5.55
N TYR A 370 -1.73 -26.87 4.46
CA TYR A 370 -2.52 -26.67 3.25
C TYR A 370 -2.56 -27.91 2.35
N ASP A 371 -1.66 -28.87 2.56
CA ASP A 371 -1.52 -30.10 1.77
C ASP A 371 -1.32 -29.87 0.25
N LEU A 372 -0.62 -28.81 -0.11
CA LEU A 372 -0.27 -28.45 -1.50
C LEU A 372 1.19 -28.76 -1.86
N GLY A 373 1.84 -29.65 -1.09
CA GLY A 373 3.23 -30.07 -1.28
C GLY A 373 4.23 -29.42 -0.32
N GLY A 374 3.78 -28.56 0.61
CA GLY A 374 4.64 -27.93 1.62
C GLY A 374 5.26 -28.93 2.59
N THR A 375 6.55 -28.75 2.90
CA THR A 375 7.29 -29.65 3.81
C THR A 375 8.01 -28.94 4.96
N GLU A 376 8.11 -27.61 4.93
CA GLU A 376 8.75 -26.82 5.97
C GLU A 376 7.67 -26.19 6.87
N PRO A 377 7.79 -26.29 8.21
CA PRO A 377 6.80 -25.72 9.12
C PRO A 377 6.70 -24.19 8.98
N THR A 378 5.48 -23.66 9.11
CA THR A 378 5.19 -22.23 8.99
C THR A 378 4.44 -21.66 10.22
N VAL A 379 4.14 -20.36 10.22
CA VAL A 379 3.31 -19.74 11.26
C VAL A 379 1.89 -20.31 11.26
N SER A 380 1.26 -20.50 10.11
CA SER A 380 -0.09 -21.09 10.00
C SER A 380 -0.12 -22.57 10.42
N ASP A 381 1.00 -23.27 10.29
CA ASP A 381 1.17 -24.62 10.85
C ASP A 381 1.14 -24.59 12.38
N ALA A 382 1.85 -23.64 13.00
CA ALA A 382 1.78 -23.42 14.43
C ALA A 382 0.36 -23.01 14.87
N ASP A 383 -0.29 -22.09 14.14
CA ASP A 383 -1.65 -21.63 14.45
C ASP A 383 -2.67 -22.79 14.42
N LEU A 384 -2.50 -23.77 13.53
CA LEU A 384 -3.32 -24.99 13.49
C LEU A 384 -3.03 -25.93 14.66
N VAL A 385 -1.75 -26.13 15.01
CA VAL A 385 -1.36 -27.01 16.12
C VAL A 385 -1.84 -26.47 17.47
N LEU A 386 -1.71 -25.16 17.68
CA LEU A 386 -2.17 -24.46 18.88
C LEU A 386 -3.70 -24.37 18.97
N GLY A 387 -4.43 -24.69 17.91
CA GLY A 387 -5.88 -24.75 17.88
C GLY A 387 -6.57 -23.44 17.48
N TYR A 388 -5.81 -22.40 17.11
CA TYR A 388 -6.38 -21.15 16.61
C TYR A 388 -7.11 -21.37 15.28
N LEU A 389 -6.50 -22.08 14.33
CA LEU A 389 -7.15 -22.45 13.06
C LEU A 389 -7.99 -23.72 13.20
N ASN A 390 -9.05 -23.80 12.39
CA ASN A 390 -9.94 -24.96 12.34
C ASN A 390 -9.61 -25.83 11.12
N GLU A 391 -9.35 -27.12 11.37
CA GLU A 391 -9.01 -28.10 10.34
C GLU A 391 -10.08 -28.24 9.25
N ASN A 392 -11.35 -28.06 9.59
CA ASN A 392 -12.49 -28.31 8.70
C ASN A 392 -13.22 -27.02 8.26
N TYR A 393 -12.72 -25.83 8.61
CA TYR A 393 -13.41 -24.58 8.34
C TYR A 393 -12.50 -23.47 7.79
N PHE A 394 -11.38 -23.83 7.16
CA PHE A 394 -10.53 -22.84 6.50
C PHE A 394 -11.19 -22.37 5.18
N LEU A 395 -11.17 -21.04 4.94
CA LEU A 395 -11.88 -20.39 3.81
C LEU A 395 -13.37 -20.76 3.73
N GLY A 396 -14.05 -20.82 4.88
CA GLY A 396 -15.47 -21.18 4.96
C GLY A 396 -15.72 -22.67 4.73
N GLY A 397 -14.70 -23.51 4.94
CA GLY A 397 -14.77 -24.96 4.73
C GLY A 397 -14.46 -25.39 3.29
N ARG A 398 -14.12 -24.46 2.39
CA ARG A 398 -13.69 -24.77 1.01
C ARG A 398 -12.33 -25.48 0.97
N MET A 399 -11.52 -25.33 2.02
CA MET A 399 -10.22 -25.96 2.15
C MET A 399 -10.11 -26.70 3.48
N LYS A 400 -9.77 -27.99 3.41
CA LYS A 400 -9.48 -28.81 4.59
C LYS A 400 -7.99 -28.75 4.89
N LEU A 401 -7.64 -28.44 6.14
CA LEU A 401 -6.26 -28.45 6.59
C LEU A 401 -5.86 -29.86 7.08
N THR A 402 -4.56 -30.14 7.20
CA THR A 402 -4.08 -31.45 7.66
C THR A 402 -3.24 -31.36 8.93
N LYS A 403 -3.86 -31.56 10.10
CA LYS A 403 -3.16 -31.43 11.39
C LYS A 403 -2.07 -32.48 11.61
N THR A 404 -2.27 -33.71 11.16
CA THR A 404 -1.30 -34.80 11.35
C THR A 404 0.02 -34.55 10.62
N LYS A 405 -0.03 -34.16 9.33
CA LYS A 405 1.17 -33.82 8.54
C LYS A 405 1.92 -32.63 9.16
N THR A 406 1.18 -31.63 9.62
CA THR A 406 1.74 -30.47 10.30
C THR A 406 2.47 -30.83 11.60
N LEU A 407 1.85 -31.66 12.45
CA LEU A 407 2.49 -32.13 13.68
C LEU A 407 3.80 -32.88 13.39
N ASP A 408 3.80 -33.77 12.40
CA ASP A 408 5.00 -34.51 12.02
C ASP A 408 6.11 -33.59 11.48
N ALA A 409 5.75 -32.56 10.71
CA ALA A 409 6.71 -31.59 10.20
C ALA A 409 7.34 -30.77 11.34
N ILE A 410 6.53 -30.23 12.25
CA ILE A 410 7.01 -29.49 13.43
C ILE A 410 7.87 -30.39 14.33
N ARG A 411 7.43 -31.64 14.57
CA ARG A 411 8.19 -32.61 15.36
C ARG A 411 9.60 -32.80 14.81
N LYS A 412 9.70 -33.20 13.54
CA LYS A 412 10.98 -33.58 12.92
C LYS A 412 11.92 -32.40 12.70
N LYS A 413 11.38 -31.23 12.33
CA LYS A 413 12.19 -30.09 11.90
C LYS A 413 12.55 -29.13 13.04
N ILE A 414 11.73 -29.06 14.09
CA ILE A 414 11.86 -28.07 15.16
C ILE A 414 11.90 -28.73 16.54
N ALA A 415 10.90 -29.53 16.89
CA ALA A 415 10.73 -30.03 18.26
C ALA A 415 11.84 -31.02 18.68
N GLU A 416 12.11 -32.04 17.87
CA GLU A 416 13.16 -33.05 18.13
C GLU A 416 14.56 -32.42 18.19
N PRO A 417 15.00 -31.57 17.23
CA PRO A 417 16.30 -30.91 17.32
C PRO A 417 16.48 -30.01 18.54
N LEU A 418 15.42 -29.32 18.98
CA LEU A 418 15.46 -28.42 20.15
C LEU A 418 15.12 -29.12 21.47
N LYS A 419 14.78 -30.42 21.44
CA LYS A 419 14.36 -31.22 22.61
C LYS A 419 13.15 -30.62 23.32
N MET A 420 12.17 -30.17 22.54
CA MET A 420 10.90 -29.62 23.00
C MET A 420 9.75 -30.52 22.56
N SER A 421 8.59 -30.40 23.19
CA SER A 421 7.34 -30.99 22.66
C SER A 421 6.88 -30.25 21.39
N GLU A 422 6.01 -30.87 20.59
CA GLU A 422 5.47 -30.25 19.38
C GLU A 422 4.67 -28.98 19.70
N VAL A 423 3.98 -28.95 20.85
CA VAL A 423 3.18 -27.81 21.31
C VAL A 423 4.08 -26.66 21.74
N GLU A 424 5.15 -26.94 22.49
CA GLU A 424 6.12 -25.91 22.88
C GLU A 424 6.85 -25.35 21.65
N ALA A 425 7.19 -26.21 20.68
CA ALA A 425 7.78 -25.77 19.41
C ALA A 425 6.81 -24.86 18.63
N ALA A 426 5.54 -25.25 18.48
CA ALA A 426 4.51 -24.43 17.84
C ALA A 426 4.30 -23.09 18.57
N SER A 427 4.22 -23.11 19.90
CA SER A 427 4.12 -21.89 20.72
C SER A 427 5.35 -20.99 20.55
N GLY A 428 6.55 -21.56 20.39
CA GLY A 428 7.78 -20.82 20.11
C GLY A 428 7.75 -20.13 18.74
N ILE A 429 7.26 -20.81 17.70
CA ILE A 429 7.07 -20.22 16.36
C ILE A 429 6.09 -19.04 16.43
N TYR A 430 4.95 -19.24 17.10
CA TYR A 430 3.93 -18.20 17.30
C TYR A 430 4.50 -16.98 18.04
N ARG A 431 5.25 -17.20 19.12
CA ARG A 431 5.88 -16.12 19.89
C ARG A 431 6.87 -15.32 19.05
N ILE A 432 7.77 -15.98 18.33
CA ILE A 432 8.79 -15.30 17.51
C ILE A 432 8.13 -14.47 16.41
N ALA A 433 7.11 -15.02 15.75
CA ALA A 433 6.35 -14.29 14.73
C ALA A 433 5.70 -13.02 15.32
N ASN A 434 5.06 -13.12 16.50
CA ASN A 434 4.47 -11.98 17.18
C ASN A 434 5.51 -10.94 17.62
N SER A 435 6.65 -11.35 18.15
CA SER A 435 7.74 -10.42 18.50
C SER A 435 8.24 -9.64 17.27
N HIS A 436 8.40 -10.29 16.11
CA HIS A 436 8.77 -9.58 14.88
C HIS A 436 7.71 -8.53 14.46
N MET A 437 6.42 -8.85 14.60
CA MET A 437 5.33 -7.91 14.32
C MET A 437 5.33 -6.73 15.32
N SER A 438 5.50 -7.02 16.61
CA SER A 438 5.61 -6.01 17.67
C SER A 438 6.80 -5.07 17.45
N ASP A 439 7.96 -5.61 17.06
CA ASP A 439 9.15 -4.82 16.76
C ASP A 439 8.94 -3.89 15.57
N LEU A 440 8.26 -4.35 14.51
CA LEU A 440 7.92 -3.47 13.38
C LEU A 440 6.99 -2.34 13.81
N ILE A 441 5.95 -2.62 14.60
CA ILE A 441 5.05 -1.58 15.07
C ILE A 441 5.81 -0.61 15.99
N ARG A 442 6.69 -1.10 16.87
CA ARG A 442 7.55 -0.27 17.73
C ARG A 442 8.43 0.65 16.90
N LYS A 443 9.07 0.15 15.85
CA LYS A 443 9.85 0.94 14.88
C LYS A 443 8.97 1.96 14.16
N ALA A 444 7.78 1.56 13.73
CA ALA A 444 6.83 2.42 13.05
C ALA A 444 6.30 3.56 13.93
N THR A 445 6.35 3.43 15.25
CA THR A 445 5.74 4.36 16.22
C THR A 445 6.78 5.07 17.08
N VAL A 446 7.46 4.34 17.97
CA VAL A 446 8.33 4.88 19.02
C VAL A 446 9.53 5.60 18.41
N GLU A 447 10.16 5.04 17.36
CA GLU A 447 11.29 5.68 16.68
C GLU A 447 10.89 6.96 15.93
N LYS A 448 9.59 7.15 15.67
CA LYS A 448 8.99 8.37 15.12
C LYS A 448 8.41 9.31 16.17
N GLY A 449 8.61 9.02 17.46
CA GLY A 449 8.11 9.85 18.57
C GLY A 449 6.62 9.67 18.87
N HIS A 450 6.04 8.51 18.53
CA HIS A 450 4.64 8.18 18.81
C HIS A 450 4.52 7.11 19.89
N ASP A 451 3.58 7.31 20.83
CA ASP A 451 3.24 6.33 21.85
C ASP A 451 2.10 5.42 21.34
N PRO A 452 2.34 4.11 21.12
CA PRO A 452 1.33 3.17 20.64
C PRO A 452 0.05 3.14 21.48
N ARG A 453 0.13 3.44 22.78
CA ARG A 453 -1.01 3.38 23.72
C ARG A 453 -2.09 4.41 23.40
N ASN A 454 -1.76 5.44 22.60
CA ASN A 454 -2.70 6.47 22.16
C ASN A 454 -3.43 6.10 20.85
N PHE A 455 -3.17 4.90 20.31
CA PHE A 455 -3.76 4.42 19.07
C PHE A 455 -4.71 3.25 19.33
N VAL A 456 -5.69 3.11 18.44
CA VAL A 456 -6.47 1.89 18.26
C VAL A 456 -5.82 1.07 17.14
N LEU A 457 -5.64 -0.22 17.36
CA LEU A 457 -5.04 -1.08 16.34
C LEU A 457 -6.13 -1.67 15.43
N PHE A 458 -6.00 -1.49 14.13
CA PHE A 458 -6.86 -2.13 13.14
C PHE A 458 -6.09 -3.30 12.54
N ALA A 459 -6.62 -4.51 12.66
CA ALA A 459 -6.00 -5.70 12.11
C ALA A 459 -6.85 -6.28 10.99
N PHE A 460 -6.27 -6.28 9.79
CA PHE A 460 -6.86 -6.82 8.57
C PHE A 460 -5.84 -7.69 7.82
N GLY A 461 -6.25 -8.27 6.70
CA GLY A 461 -5.60 -9.44 6.12
C GLY A 461 -6.12 -10.74 6.73
N GLY A 462 -5.80 -11.86 6.08
CA GLY A 462 -6.35 -13.17 6.45
C GLY A 462 -5.79 -13.71 7.77
N ALA A 463 -4.55 -13.35 8.12
CA ALA A 463 -3.85 -13.90 9.29
C ALA A 463 -3.81 -12.94 10.48
N ALA A 464 -3.94 -11.62 10.28
CA ALA A 464 -3.72 -10.65 11.36
C ALA A 464 -4.66 -10.84 12.55
N PRO A 465 -5.97 -11.13 12.36
CA PRO A 465 -6.89 -11.32 13.49
C PRO A 465 -6.57 -12.52 14.40
N VAL A 466 -5.73 -13.45 13.94
CA VAL A 466 -5.23 -14.57 14.75
C VAL A 466 -4.15 -14.11 15.75
N HIS A 467 -3.39 -13.08 15.38
CA HIS A 467 -2.21 -12.59 16.09
C HIS A 467 -2.47 -11.24 16.80
N ALA A 468 -3.50 -10.52 16.39
CA ALA A 468 -3.73 -9.11 16.76
C ALA A 468 -3.76 -8.82 18.26
N GLY A 469 -4.41 -9.69 19.05
CA GLY A 469 -4.44 -9.49 20.50
C GLY A 469 -3.04 -9.55 21.13
N ARG A 470 -2.10 -10.31 20.57
CA ARG A 470 -0.76 -10.49 21.14
C ARG A 470 0.17 -9.33 20.87
N TYR A 471 0.39 -9.00 19.60
CA TYR A 471 1.30 -7.92 19.26
C TYR A 471 0.74 -6.56 19.75
N ALA A 472 -0.58 -6.41 19.87
CA ALA A 472 -1.18 -5.23 20.49
C ALA A 472 -0.93 -5.17 22.01
N ALA A 473 -1.12 -6.29 22.73
CA ALA A 473 -0.90 -6.35 24.17
C ALA A 473 0.57 -6.10 24.56
N GLU A 474 1.52 -6.63 23.77
CA GLU A 474 2.97 -6.42 23.97
C GLU A 474 3.36 -4.92 23.92
N LEU A 475 2.61 -4.13 23.16
CA LEU A 475 2.82 -2.69 23.00
C LEU A 475 1.95 -1.83 23.94
N GLY A 476 1.14 -2.47 24.79
CA GLY A 476 0.23 -1.78 25.72
C GLY A 476 -0.96 -1.11 25.05
N ILE A 477 -1.28 -1.47 23.80
CA ILE A 477 -2.48 -1.02 23.10
C ILE A 477 -3.70 -1.59 23.82
N ARG A 478 -4.76 -0.79 23.98
CA ARG A 478 -5.94 -1.19 24.76
C ARG A 478 -7.10 -1.70 23.93
N GLN A 479 -7.10 -1.42 22.63
CA GLN A 479 -8.20 -1.75 21.74
C GLN A 479 -7.70 -2.20 20.37
N VAL A 480 -8.24 -3.32 19.91
CA VAL A 480 -8.07 -3.86 18.57
C VAL A 480 -9.42 -3.84 17.86
N VAL A 481 -9.45 -3.46 16.59
CA VAL A 481 -10.62 -3.51 15.72
C VAL A 481 -10.32 -4.47 14.58
N ILE A 482 -11.16 -5.49 14.43
CA ILE A 482 -11.15 -6.41 13.30
C ILE A 482 -12.35 -6.05 12.41
N PRO A 483 -12.12 -5.46 11.22
CA PRO A 483 -13.22 -5.09 10.34
C PRO A 483 -14.03 -6.31 9.87
N LEU A 484 -15.33 -6.14 9.59
CA LEU A 484 -16.13 -7.15 8.87
C LEU A 484 -15.40 -7.63 7.60
N THR A 485 -14.74 -6.70 6.93
CA THR A 485 -14.01 -6.92 5.69
C THR A 485 -12.55 -7.29 5.90
N ALA A 486 -12.09 -7.66 7.10
CA ALA A 486 -10.66 -7.87 7.43
C ALA A 486 -9.86 -8.58 6.33
N SER A 487 -10.31 -9.72 5.85
CA SER A 487 -9.60 -10.50 4.82
C SER A 487 -9.58 -9.90 3.40
N VAL A 488 -10.41 -8.87 3.14
CA VAL A 488 -10.62 -8.18 1.85
C VAL A 488 -10.58 -6.66 2.02
N HIS A 489 -9.97 -6.16 3.10
CA HIS A 489 -10.12 -4.78 3.54
C HIS A 489 -9.51 -3.78 2.55
N GLY A 490 -8.54 -4.21 1.74
CA GLY A 490 -8.06 -3.46 0.57
C GLY A 490 -9.21 -3.07 -0.36
N ALA A 491 -10.12 -3.98 -0.67
CA ALA A 491 -11.30 -3.69 -1.49
C ALA A 491 -12.30 -2.74 -0.81
N THR A 492 -12.38 -2.69 0.52
CA THR A 492 -13.11 -1.62 1.25
C THR A 492 -12.46 -0.26 1.02
N GLY A 493 -11.12 -0.21 1.04
CA GLY A 493 -10.36 0.97 0.65
C GLY A 493 -10.74 1.50 -0.73
N LEU A 494 -10.78 0.62 -1.72
CA LEU A 494 -11.12 0.95 -3.10
C LEU A 494 -12.46 1.67 -3.21
N ILE A 495 -13.51 1.09 -2.63
CA ILE A 495 -14.86 1.66 -2.71
C ILE A 495 -14.98 2.96 -1.90
N SER A 496 -14.08 3.21 -0.96
CA SER A 496 -14.07 4.44 -0.15
C SER A 496 -13.27 5.58 -0.77
N SER A 497 -12.45 5.32 -1.79
CA SER A 497 -11.60 6.31 -2.45
C SER A 497 -12.36 7.26 -3.39
N ASP A 498 -11.78 8.44 -3.58
CA ASP A 498 -12.24 9.47 -4.52
C ASP A 498 -11.23 9.63 -5.67
N VAL A 499 -11.63 10.33 -6.73
CA VAL A 499 -10.70 10.66 -7.82
C VAL A 499 -9.75 11.73 -7.33
N VAL A 500 -8.46 11.42 -7.26
CA VAL A 500 -7.47 12.35 -6.69
C VAL A 500 -6.30 12.51 -7.64
N TYR A 501 -6.00 13.76 -7.97
CA TYR A 501 -4.80 14.16 -8.68
C TYR A 501 -3.86 14.90 -7.74
N GLU A 502 -2.57 14.59 -7.85
CA GLU A 502 -1.50 15.26 -7.12
C GLU A 502 -0.57 15.99 -8.08
N TYR A 503 -0.32 17.26 -7.80
CA TYR A 503 0.63 18.06 -8.54
C TYR A 503 1.66 18.67 -7.61
N GLY A 504 2.87 18.82 -8.14
CA GLY A 504 3.95 19.48 -7.46
C GLY A 504 4.69 20.45 -8.37
N LYS A 505 5.35 21.41 -7.74
CA LYS A 505 6.32 22.29 -8.37
C LYS A 505 7.46 22.58 -7.40
N SER A 506 8.69 22.28 -7.80
CA SER A 506 9.87 22.74 -7.07
C SER A 506 10.11 24.22 -7.38
N ASP A 507 10.15 25.06 -6.35
CA ASP A 507 10.54 26.47 -6.43
C ASP A 507 11.18 26.84 -5.09
N HIS A 508 12.46 27.23 -5.12
CA HIS A 508 13.22 27.53 -3.91
C HIS A 508 12.99 28.98 -3.49
N VAL A 509 12.34 29.16 -2.35
CA VAL A 509 11.89 30.46 -1.86
C VAL A 509 12.35 30.67 -0.42
N VAL A 510 13.05 31.77 -0.17
CA VAL A 510 13.43 32.18 1.18
C VAL A 510 12.24 32.84 1.88
N VAL A 511 12.03 32.50 3.15
CA VAL A 511 10.96 33.03 4.01
C VAL A 511 11.49 34.24 4.81
N PRO A 512 10.69 35.32 4.98
CA PRO A 512 9.29 35.50 4.55
C PRO A 512 9.14 35.77 3.05
N VAL A 513 8.07 35.24 2.46
CA VAL A 513 7.73 35.42 1.04
C VAL A 513 6.45 36.25 0.89
N ALA A 514 6.36 37.03 -0.20
CA ALA A 514 5.14 37.74 -0.56
C ALA A 514 4.01 36.76 -0.95
N PRO A 515 2.77 36.92 -0.45
CA PRO A 515 1.65 36.04 -0.77
C PRO A 515 1.41 35.86 -2.28
N ALA A 516 1.63 36.91 -3.08
CA ALA A 516 1.48 36.86 -4.53
C ALA A 516 2.35 35.77 -5.19
N ARG A 517 3.59 35.57 -4.73
CA ARG A 517 4.49 34.54 -5.27
C ARG A 517 4.01 33.13 -4.93
N VAL A 518 3.48 32.93 -3.72
CA VAL A 518 2.93 31.65 -3.28
C VAL A 518 1.66 31.30 -4.08
N ASN A 519 0.78 32.29 -4.26
CA ASN A 519 -0.44 32.12 -5.06
C ASN A 519 -0.14 31.84 -6.54
N GLU A 520 0.84 32.52 -7.15
CA GLU A 520 1.30 32.24 -8.53
C GLU A 520 1.73 30.78 -8.70
N ASN A 521 2.47 30.24 -7.74
CA ASN A 521 2.89 28.83 -7.78
C ASN A 521 1.71 27.87 -7.68
N PHE A 522 0.72 28.14 -6.81
CA PHE A 522 -0.46 27.27 -6.68
C PHE A 522 -1.43 27.40 -7.86
N GLU A 523 -1.57 28.59 -8.46
CA GLU A 523 -2.48 28.81 -9.58
C GLU A 523 -2.15 27.89 -10.77
N GLY A 524 -0.87 27.79 -11.13
CA GLY A 524 -0.45 26.88 -12.19
C GLY A 524 -0.64 25.39 -11.87
N LEU A 525 -0.63 25.01 -10.58
CA LEU A 525 -0.99 23.64 -10.16
C LEU A 525 -2.50 23.43 -10.20
N TRP A 526 -3.26 24.45 -9.79
CA TRP A 526 -4.71 24.41 -9.71
C TRP A 526 -5.36 24.29 -11.09
N GLN A 527 -4.90 25.06 -12.08
CA GLN A 527 -5.43 24.99 -13.45
C GLN A 527 -5.28 23.58 -14.05
N ARG A 528 -4.10 22.95 -13.89
CA ARG A 528 -3.89 21.56 -14.35
C ARG A 528 -4.81 20.57 -13.64
N ALA A 529 -4.97 20.72 -12.32
CA ALA A 529 -5.86 19.88 -11.55
C ALA A 529 -7.32 20.02 -11.99
N LEU A 530 -7.75 21.24 -12.30
CA LEU A 530 -9.09 21.53 -12.77
C LEU A 530 -9.34 20.96 -14.16
N GLU A 531 -8.37 21.05 -15.07
CA GLU A 531 -8.43 20.42 -16.39
C GLU A 531 -8.64 18.90 -16.30
N ASP A 532 -7.83 18.21 -15.49
CA ASP A 532 -7.90 16.75 -15.34
C ASP A 532 -9.17 16.29 -14.60
N LEU A 533 -9.65 17.06 -13.60
CA LEU A 533 -10.91 16.76 -12.90
C LEU A 533 -12.15 17.05 -13.77
N ASN A 534 -12.14 18.11 -14.57
CA ASN A 534 -13.20 18.40 -15.53
C ASN A 534 -13.26 17.31 -16.61
N ALA A 535 -12.10 16.84 -17.10
CA ALA A 535 -12.03 15.71 -18.03
C ALA A 535 -12.58 14.41 -17.41
N ALA A 536 -12.42 14.23 -16.09
CA ALA A 536 -13.03 13.14 -15.32
C ALA A 536 -14.51 13.37 -14.97
N GLY A 537 -15.10 14.50 -15.36
CA GLY A 537 -16.53 14.78 -15.25
C GLY A 537 -16.98 15.43 -13.94
N PHE A 538 -16.05 16.02 -13.17
CA PHE A 538 -16.38 16.77 -11.94
C PHE A 538 -16.63 18.24 -12.25
N THR A 539 -17.47 18.88 -11.45
CA THR A 539 -17.63 20.34 -11.44
C THR A 539 -17.00 20.94 -10.18
N GLU A 540 -16.73 22.25 -10.15
CA GLU A 540 -16.06 22.92 -9.03
C GLU A 540 -16.71 22.66 -7.67
N THR A 541 -18.04 22.45 -7.60
CA THR A 541 -18.75 22.15 -6.34
C THR A 541 -18.40 20.80 -5.74
N ASP A 542 -17.88 19.88 -6.56
CA ASP A 542 -17.54 18.51 -6.16
C ASP A 542 -16.03 18.36 -5.85
N ILE A 543 -15.26 19.45 -5.97
CA ILE A 543 -13.81 19.42 -5.86
C ILE A 543 -13.36 19.93 -4.49
N HIS A 544 -12.59 19.09 -3.80
CA HIS A 544 -11.87 19.47 -2.59
C HIS A 544 -10.39 19.70 -2.90
N VAL A 545 -9.82 20.75 -2.31
CA VAL A 545 -8.43 21.14 -2.54
C VAL A 545 -7.66 21.22 -1.25
N SER A 546 -6.51 20.57 -1.22
CA SER A 546 -5.52 20.64 -0.15
C SER A 546 -4.20 21.14 -0.70
N ARG A 547 -3.59 22.11 -0.01
CA ARG A 547 -2.31 22.73 -0.40
C ARG A 547 -1.31 22.56 0.72
N SER A 548 -0.07 22.23 0.38
CA SER A 548 1.04 22.15 1.32
C SER A 548 2.36 22.58 0.68
N VAL A 549 3.37 22.81 1.51
CA VAL A 549 4.73 23.10 1.06
C VAL A 549 5.75 22.26 1.81
N ASP A 550 6.81 21.86 1.13
CA ASP A 550 7.98 21.25 1.78
C ASP A 550 8.91 22.38 2.26
N MET A 551 9.14 22.43 3.57
CA MET A 551 9.93 23.46 4.23
C MET A 551 11.10 22.88 4.99
N ARG A 552 12.17 23.66 5.14
CA ARG A 552 13.27 23.36 6.06
C ARG A 552 13.89 24.63 6.63
N TYR A 553 14.65 24.50 7.71
CA TYR A 553 15.58 25.55 8.11
C TYR A 553 16.74 25.61 7.12
N ARG A 554 17.24 26.82 6.87
CA ARG A 554 18.43 27.00 6.04
C ARG A 554 19.62 26.30 6.69
N TYR A 555 20.51 25.77 5.85
CA TYR A 555 21.67 24.95 6.25
C TYR A 555 21.36 23.59 6.89
N GLN A 556 20.09 23.23 7.07
CA GLN A 556 19.69 21.87 7.45
C GLN A 556 19.26 21.06 6.22
N VAL A 557 19.18 19.74 6.39
CA VAL A 557 18.82 18.79 5.31
C VAL A 557 17.43 18.20 5.48
N HIS A 558 16.82 18.30 6.66
CA HIS A 558 15.52 17.71 6.95
C HIS A 558 14.38 18.59 6.44
N GLU A 559 13.53 18.01 5.60
CA GLU A 559 12.38 18.65 4.98
C GLU A 559 11.10 18.16 5.68
N LEU A 560 10.20 19.08 6.02
CA LEU A 560 8.87 18.76 6.54
C LEU A 560 7.79 19.31 5.61
N ASN A 561 6.79 18.50 5.33
CA ASN A 561 5.60 18.93 4.59
C ASN A 561 4.63 19.65 5.55
N VAL A 562 4.30 20.90 5.27
CA VAL A 562 3.44 21.74 6.12
C VAL A 562 2.22 22.17 5.32
N ALA A 563 1.05 21.79 5.80
CA ALA A 563 -0.22 22.09 5.14
C ALA A 563 -0.74 23.50 5.44
N PHE A 564 -1.45 24.06 4.46
CA PHE A 564 -2.37 25.18 4.65
C PHE A 564 -3.73 24.66 5.14
N ALA A 565 -4.60 25.58 5.56
CA ALA A 565 -6.01 25.24 5.76
C ALA A 565 -6.62 24.77 4.42
N PRO A 566 -7.53 23.78 4.43
CA PRO A 566 -8.18 23.30 3.22
C PRO A 566 -8.92 24.40 2.45
N GLY A 567 -9.04 24.23 1.14
CA GLY A 567 -9.76 25.13 0.24
C GLY A 567 -8.86 25.82 -0.79
N ALA A 568 -9.51 26.49 -1.74
CA ALA A 568 -8.86 27.14 -2.90
C ALA A 568 -8.70 28.66 -2.74
N ALA A 569 -9.13 29.25 -1.61
CA ALA A 569 -9.01 30.69 -1.38
C ALA A 569 -7.55 31.17 -1.48
N ALA A 570 -7.34 32.41 -1.94
CA ALA A 570 -6.01 32.99 -2.04
C ALA A 570 -5.31 33.01 -0.68
N ILE A 571 -4.05 32.57 -0.66
CA ILE A 571 -3.22 32.58 0.54
C ILE A 571 -2.92 34.02 0.94
N THR A 572 -3.18 34.36 2.20
CA THR A 572 -2.94 35.69 2.78
C THR A 572 -1.63 35.74 3.54
N LYS A 573 -1.25 36.95 4.00
CA LYS A 573 -0.08 37.11 4.87
C LYS A 573 -0.26 36.36 6.20
N THR A 574 -1.46 36.37 6.78
CA THR A 574 -1.79 35.68 8.03
C THR A 574 -1.67 34.16 7.89
N ASP A 575 -2.07 33.61 6.75
CA ASP A 575 -1.92 32.17 6.48
C ASP A 575 -0.44 31.75 6.44
N LEU A 576 0.43 32.60 5.87
CA LEU A 576 1.87 32.36 5.83
C LEU A 576 2.50 32.44 7.22
N GLU A 577 2.11 33.42 8.04
CA GLU A 577 2.57 33.50 9.44
C GLU A 577 2.18 32.24 10.22
N GLY A 578 0.94 31.77 10.05
CA GLY A 578 0.47 30.52 10.64
C GLY A 578 1.24 29.28 10.12
N LEU A 579 1.55 29.23 8.83
CA LEU A 579 2.35 28.17 8.22
C LEU A 579 3.76 28.11 8.84
N TYR A 580 4.42 29.25 9.02
CA TYR A 580 5.77 29.31 9.57
C TYR A 580 5.82 28.87 11.04
N ALA A 581 4.80 29.24 11.83
CA ALA A 581 4.66 28.79 13.20
C ALA A 581 4.41 27.26 13.28
N ARG A 582 3.51 26.74 12.42
CA ARG A 582 3.28 25.29 12.31
C ARG A 582 4.54 24.52 11.94
N PHE A 583 5.35 25.04 11.02
CA PHE A 583 6.64 24.43 10.68
C PHE A 583 7.55 24.31 11.91
N ASP A 584 7.68 25.38 12.71
CA ASP A 584 8.54 25.37 13.90
C ASP A 584 8.08 24.32 14.92
N GLU A 585 6.76 24.24 15.17
CA GLU A 585 6.17 23.25 16.08
C GLU A 585 6.39 21.82 15.57
N MET A 586 6.11 21.58 14.28
CA MET A 586 6.29 20.27 13.67
C MET A 586 7.75 19.82 13.71
N TYR A 587 8.69 20.74 13.50
CA TYR A 587 10.12 20.44 13.53
C TYR A 587 10.59 20.05 14.92
N GLU A 588 10.23 20.83 15.95
CA GLU A 588 10.59 20.51 17.33
C GLU A 588 9.89 19.23 17.82
N LYS A 589 8.68 18.95 17.37
CA LYS A 589 7.99 17.69 17.68
C LYS A 589 8.67 16.47 17.06
N ALA A 590 9.17 16.60 15.83
CA ALA A 590 9.84 15.50 15.11
C ALA A 590 11.27 15.25 15.60
N PHE A 591 12.03 16.29 15.93
CA PHE A 591 13.47 16.19 16.20
C PHE A 591 13.86 16.57 17.64
N GLY A 592 12.90 16.91 18.49
CA GLY A 592 13.11 17.29 19.89
C GLY A 592 13.07 18.82 20.11
N GLN A 593 12.70 19.21 21.32
CA GLN A 593 12.59 20.62 21.70
C GLN A 593 13.92 21.35 21.53
N GLY A 594 13.91 22.51 20.86
CA GLY A 594 15.11 23.32 20.60
C GLY A 594 15.97 22.85 19.42
N SER A 595 15.55 21.83 18.66
CA SER A 595 16.26 21.35 17.46
C SER A 595 16.14 22.27 16.24
N GLY A 596 15.20 23.23 16.27
CA GLY A 596 14.94 24.14 15.16
C GLY A 596 15.95 25.29 15.07
N TYR A 597 16.57 25.50 13.90
CA TYR A 597 17.57 26.55 13.70
C TYR A 597 16.94 27.86 13.20
N ARG A 598 16.15 28.51 14.07
CA ARG A 598 15.34 29.69 13.71
C ARG A 598 16.17 30.85 13.15
N GLU A 599 17.39 31.06 13.64
CA GLU A 599 18.30 32.14 13.26
C GLU A 599 18.82 32.01 11.83
N ALA A 600 18.92 30.78 11.30
CA ALA A 600 19.31 30.55 9.91
C ALA A 600 18.25 31.05 8.91
N GLY A 601 17.00 31.21 9.37
CA GLY A 601 15.84 31.43 8.54
C GLY A 601 15.30 30.12 7.96
N LYS A 602 14.19 30.24 7.23
CA LYS A 602 13.45 29.10 6.65
C LYS A 602 13.45 29.23 5.12
N GLU A 603 13.27 28.11 4.45
CA GLU A 603 13.06 28.06 3.01
C GLU A 603 11.97 27.05 2.63
N ILE A 604 11.18 27.43 1.63
CA ILE A 604 10.24 26.55 0.92
C ILE A 604 10.98 25.99 -0.28
N LEU A 605 10.84 24.68 -0.51
CA LEU A 605 11.50 23.97 -1.62
C LEU A 605 10.50 23.50 -2.69
N THR A 606 9.32 23.08 -2.25
CA THR A 606 8.31 22.46 -3.12
C THR A 606 6.93 22.92 -2.71
N PHE A 607 6.09 23.22 -3.70
CA PHE A 607 4.66 23.48 -3.56
C PHE A 607 3.90 22.25 -4.00
N ARG A 608 2.92 21.80 -3.21
CA ARG A 608 2.12 20.60 -3.47
C ARG A 608 0.64 20.92 -3.41
N LEU A 609 -0.11 20.42 -4.40
CA LEU A 609 -1.55 20.55 -4.48
C LEU A 609 -2.15 19.17 -4.70
N THR A 610 -3.10 18.80 -3.85
CA THR A 610 -3.95 17.62 -4.00
C THR A 610 -5.35 18.10 -4.30
N ALA A 611 -5.91 17.67 -5.42
CA ALA A 611 -7.29 17.97 -5.80
C ALA A 611 -8.08 16.67 -5.88
N SER A 612 -9.23 16.64 -5.20
CA SER A 612 -10.07 15.46 -5.05
C SER A 612 -11.46 15.73 -5.59
N GLY A 613 -11.87 15.00 -6.63
CA GLY A 613 -13.25 14.95 -7.11
C GLY A 613 -14.04 13.92 -6.30
N LEU A 614 -15.02 14.39 -5.52
CA LEU A 614 -15.80 13.55 -4.63
C LEU A 614 -16.79 12.67 -5.39
N LEU A 615 -16.66 11.35 -5.24
CA LEU A 615 -17.60 10.40 -5.81
C LEU A 615 -18.81 10.24 -4.89
N ASN A 616 -20.01 10.36 -5.45
CA ASN A 616 -21.22 10.00 -4.73
C ASN A 616 -21.26 8.47 -4.53
N LYS A 617 -21.02 8.00 -3.31
CA LYS A 617 -20.97 6.60 -2.90
C LYS A 617 -22.05 6.36 -1.82
N PRO A 618 -22.72 5.20 -1.78
CA PRO A 618 -23.58 4.85 -0.65
C PRO A 618 -22.77 4.82 0.64
N ASP A 619 -23.35 5.33 1.72
CA ASP A 619 -22.78 5.18 3.05
C ASP A 619 -22.94 3.73 3.53
N ILE A 620 -22.04 3.25 4.40
CA ILE A 620 -22.19 1.91 4.98
C ILE A 620 -23.28 1.96 6.06
N LYS A 621 -24.22 1.02 5.97
CA LYS A 621 -25.35 0.96 6.89
C LYS A 621 -24.92 0.49 8.28
N ALA A 622 -25.22 1.31 9.28
CA ALA A 622 -25.21 0.88 10.68
C ALA A 622 -26.42 -0.01 10.98
N GLU A 623 -26.18 -1.15 11.63
CA GLU A 623 -27.21 -2.07 12.10
C GLU A 623 -27.60 -1.78 13.57
N PRO A 624 -28.86 -2.02 13.97
CA PRO A 624 -29.28 -1.86 15.35
C PRO A 624 -28.50 -2.78 16.30
N LEU A 625 -28.08 -2.25 17.45
CA LEU A 625 -27.42 -3.02 18.49
C LEU A 625 -28.45 -3.82 19.30
N HIS A 626 -28.21 -5.12 19.41
CA HIS A 626 -28.95 -6.07 20.22
C HIS A 626 -28.00 -6.73 21.23
N LYS A 627 -28.16 -6.38 22.50
CA LYS A 627 -27.37 -7.01 23.56
C LYS A 627 -27.70 -8.50 23.63
N SER A 628 -26.72 -9.35 23.35
CA SER A 628 -26.84 -10.81 23.53
C SER A 628 -25.53 -11.39 24.05
N ASP A 629 -25.61 -12.59 24.61
CA ASP A 629 -24.47 -13.42 25.00
C ASP A 629 -23.92 -14.26 23.81
N GLY A 630 -24.47 -14.03 22.61
CA GLY A 630 -24.16 -14.76 21.39
C GLY A 630 -24.49 -16.24 21.43
N ALA A 631 -25.36 -16.73 22.32
CA ALA A 631 -25.73 -18.14 22.40
C ALA A 631 -26.19 -18.71 21.04
N ARG A 632 -26.90 -17.90 20.23
CA ARG A 632 -27.31 -18.27 18.87
C ARG A 632 -26.12 -18.51 17.92
N ALA A 633 -24.97 -17.89 18.16
CA ALA A 633 -23.78 -18.03 17.33
C ALA A 633 -22.83 -19.14 17.82
N LEU A 634 -23.06 -19.74 18.99
CA LEU A 634 -22.19 -20.78 19.52
C LEU A 634 -22.19 -22.01 18.59
N LYS A 635 -21.01 -22.36 18.09
CA LYS A 635 -20.77 -23.50 17.18
C LYS A 635 -20.27 -24.73 17.94
N GLY A 636 -19.58 -24.52 19.05
CA GLY A 636 -19.06 -25.59 19.91
C GLY A 636 -17.89 -25.11 20.77
N GLU A 637 -17.09 -26.07 21.22
CA GLU A 637 -15.86 -25.83 21.99
C GLU A 637 -14.67 -26.51 21.31
N ARG A 638 -13.48 -25.98 21.54
CA ARG A 638 -12.21 -26.51 21.01
C ARG A 638 -11.10 -26.27 22.02
N GLU A 639 -10.22 -27.25 22.17
CA GLU A 639 -8.98 -27.10 22.94
C GLU A 639 -8.04 -26.15 22.20
N VAL A 640 -7.69 -25.03 22.83
CA VAL A 640 -6.77 -24.02 22.30
C VAL A 640 -5.65 -23.79 23.32
N TYR A 641 -4.40 -23.82 22.86
CA TYR A 641 -3.25 -23.54 23.70
C TYR A 641 -3.03 -22.03 23.81
N PHE A 642 -2.98 -21.52 25.04
CA PHE A 642 -2.67 -20.13 25.33
C PHE A 642 -1.35 -20.05 26.11
N GLU A 643 -0.36 -19.34 25.57
CA GLU A 643 0.99 -19.26 26.14
C GLU A 643 1.00 -18.72 27.58
N GLU A 644 0.16 -17.73 27.89
CA GLU A 644 -0.04 -17.13 29.21
C GLU A 644 -0.65 -18.10 30.24
N GLU A 645 -1.43 -19.08 29.79
CA GLU A 645 -1.98 -20.14 30.65
C GLU A 645 -1.09 -21.40 30.64
N ARG A 646 -0.15 -21.49 29.69
CA ARG A 646 0.79 -22.61 29.45
C ARG A 646 0.11 -23.97 29.30
N LYS A 647 -1.14 -23.99 28.82
CA LYS A 647 -1.94 -25.21 28.66
C LYS A 647 -3.01 -25.03 27.59
N PHE A 648 -3.60 -26.14 27.18
CA PHE A 648 -4.86 -26.12 26.44
C PHE A 648 -6.01 -25.72 27.36
N VAL A 649 -6.88 -24.87 26.84
CA VAL A 649 -8.09 -24.39 27.50
C VAL A 649 -9.27 -24.68 26.58
N SER A 650 -10.33 -25.31 27.12
CA SER A 650 -11.59 -25.46 26.36
C SER A 650 -12.14 -24.07 26.05
N THR A 651 -12.20 -23.76 24.75
CA THR A 651 -12.47 -22.43 24.24
C THR A 651 -13.73 -22.45 23.39
N ARG A 652 -14.68 -21.57 23.71
CA ARG A 652 -15.92 -21.44 22.94
C ARG A 652 -15.63 -20.91 21.54
N VAL A 653 -16.25 -21.52 20.55
CA VAL A 653 -16.14 -21.16 19.13
C VAL A 653 -17.47 -20.62 18.65
N TYR A 654 -17.47 -19.39 18.13
CA TYR A 654 -18.66 -18.74 17.57
C TYR A 654 -18.58 -18.63 16.05
N ASP A 655 -19.72 -18.77 15.40
CA ASP A 655 -19.91 -18.51 13.97
C ASP A 655 -20.31 -17.05 13.78
N PHE A 656 -19.41 -16.27 13.17
CA PHE A 656 -19.60 -14.85 12.90
C PHE A 656 -20.90 -14.54 12.14
N THR A 657 -21.32 -15.42 11.23
CA THR A 657 -22.49 -15.18 10.37
C THR A 657 -23.81 -15.18 11.17
N ARG A 658 -23.81 -15.81 12.35
CA ARG A 658 -24.95 -15.93 13.26
C ARG A 658 -24.90 -14.95 14.42
N MET A 659 -23.89 -14.09 14.48
CA MET A 659 -23.73 -13.07 15.51
C MET A 659 -24.54 -11.83 15.14
N ASP A 660 -25.21 -11.27 16.16
CA ASP A 660 -25.93 -10.01 16.06
C ASP A 660 -25.05 -8.85 16.58
N PRO A 661 -25.12 -7.64 15.96
CA PRO A 661 -24.48 -6.44 16.49
C PRO A 661 -24.85 -6.21 17.96
N GLY A 662 -23.87 -5.86 18.80
CA GLY A 662 -24.04 -5.69 20.25
C GLY A 662 -23.78 -6.96 21.08
N ALA A 663 -23.47 -8.10 20.44
CA ALA A 663 -23.07 -9.31 21.17
C ALA A 663 -21.71 -9.12 21.86
N GLU A 664 -21.60 -9.51 23.12
CA GLU A 664 -20.41 -9.36 23.96
C GLU A 664 -19.88 -10.71 24.47
N PHE A 665 -18.55 -10.85 24.51
CA PHE A 665 -17.87 -12.09 24.87
C PHE A 665 -16.66 -11.82 25.76
N ALA A 666 -16.52 -12.60 26.83
CA ALA A 666 -15.30 -12.65 27.63
C ALA A 666 -14.42 -13.80 27.14
N GLY A 667 -13.14 -13.51 26.89
CA GLY A 667 -12.16 -14.50 26.45
C GLY A 667 -11.84 -15.56 27.52
N PRO A 668 -11.27 -16.72 27.13
CA PRO A 668 -10.86 -17.06 25.77
C PRO A 668 -12.04 -17.42 24.86
N VAL A 669 -12.03 -16.88 23.63
CA VAL A 669 -13.03 -17.15 22.59
C VAL A 669 -12.38 -17.16 21.21
N ILE A 670 -12.85 -18.05 20.33
CA ILE A 670 -12.56 -18.02 18.90
C ILE A 670 -13.82 -17.58 18.14
N VAL A 671 -13.70 -16.57 17.27
CA VAL A 671 -14.76 -16.21 16.32
C VAL A 671 -14.31 -16.62 14.92
N GLU A 672 -15.02 -17.57 14.33
CA GLU A 672 -14.78 -18.04 12.98
C GLU A 672 -15.61 -17.22 11.99
N THR A 673 -14.93 -16.56 11.06
CA THR A 673 -15.55 -15.96 9.89
C THR A 673 -15.30 -16.86 8.68
N PRO A 674 -16.02 -16.70 7.55
CA PRO A 674 -15.72 -17.44 6.32
C PRO A 674 -14.32 -17.16 5.74
N VAL A 675 -13.62 -16.12 6.22
CA VAL A 675 -12.43 -15.60 5.55
C VAL A 675 -11.21 -15.33 6.46
N THR A 676 -11.39 -15.39 7.78
CA THR A 676 -10.36 -15.28 8.81
C THR A 676 -10.86 -15.85 10.15
N THR A 677 -9.99 -15.93 11.14
CA THR A 677 -10.31 -16.35 12.50
C THR A 677 -9.85 -15.29 13.48
N VAL A 678 -10.75 -14.83 14.36
CA VAL A 678 -10.44 -13.86 15.41
C VAL A 678 -10.17 -14.61 16.71
N VAL A 679 -9.02 -14.33 17.33
CA VAL A 679 -8.64 -14.89 18.63
C VAL A 679 -8.83 -13.81 19.69
N VAL A 680 -9.73 -14.07 20.64
CA VAL A 680 -9.92 -13.25 21.85
C VAL A 680 -9.22 -13.99 22.99
N ASN A 681 -8.11 -13.44 23.49
CA ASN A 681 -7.28 -14.12 24.49
C ASN A 681 -7.96 -14.18 25.87
N PRO A 682 -7.49 -15.06 26.76
CA PRO A 682 -7.79 -14.96 28.19
C PRO A 682 -7.65 -13.52 28.71
N ARG A 683 -8.64 -13.07 29.51
CA ARG A 683 -8.71 -11.72 30.12
C ARG A 683 -9.05 -10.57 29.15
N ASP A 684 -9.21 -10.85 27.87
CA ASP A 684 -9.73 -9.88 26.91
C ASP A 684 -11.27 -9.96 26.83
N ARG A 685 -11.89 -8.89 26.34
CA ARG A 685 -13.33 -8.83 26.04
C ARG A 685 -13.53 -8.41 24.59
N ALA A 686 -14.50 -9.00 23.90
CA ALA A 686 -14.86 -8.61 22.55
C ALA A 686 -16.33 -8.18 22.46
N VAL A 687 -16.62 -7.24 21.55
CA VAL A 687 -17.98 -6.82 21.18
C VAL A 687 -18.10 -6.70 19.66
N MET A 688 -19.22 -7.13 19.10
CA MET A 688 -19.58 -6.82 17.71
C MET A 688 -20.23 -5.43 17.66
N ASP A 689 -19.68 -4.50 16.88
CA ASP A 689 -20.27 -3.16 16.73
C ASP A 689 -21.39 -3.11 15.67
N GLN A 690 -21.98 -1.91 15.47
CA GLN A 690 -23.07 -1.68 14.52
C GLN A 690 -22.68 -1.86 13.04
N TYR A 691 -21.39 -1.93 12.72
CA TYR A 691 -20.89 -2.23 11.37
C TYR A 691 -20.33 -3.66 11.28
N ARG A 692 -20.65 -4.49 12.28
CA ARG A 692 -20.21 -5.88 12.43
C ARG A 692 -18.70 -6.06 12.57
N ASN A 693 -17.97 -5.02 12.96
CA ASN A 693 -16.56 -5.18 13.34
C ASN A 693 -16.48 -5.84 14.71
N ILE A 694 -15.44 -6.66 14.93
CA ILE A 694 -15.13 -7.19 16.26
C ILE A 694 -14.15 -6.24 16.94
N ARG A 695 -14.59 -5.60 18.02
CA ARG A 695 -13.75 -4.74 18.86
C ARG A 695 -13.29 -5.52 20.08
N ILE A 696 -11.97 -5.73 20.20
CA ILE A 696 -11.34 -6.42 21.32
C ILE A 696 -10.76 -5.37 22.27
N HIS A 697 -11.15 -5.44 23.53
CA HIS A 697 -10.60 -4.66 24.64
C HIS A 697 -9.59 -5.53 25.38
N LEU A 698 -8.34 -5.09 25.42
CA LEU A 698 -7.22 -5.84 25.97
C LEU A 698 -7.02 -5.52 27.46
N GLY A 699 -6.77 -6.56 28.26
CA GLY A 699 -6.36 -6.41 29.67
C GLY A 699 -7.43 -5.88 30.62
N GLY A 700 -8.63 -6.51 30.61
CA GLY A 700 -9.68 -6.23 31.58
C GLY A 700 -9.30 -6.50 33.04
#